data_AF-A0A955DBA1-F1
#
_entry.id   AF-A0A955DBA1-F1
#
_cell.length_a   1.000
_cell.length_b   1.000
_cell.length_c   1.000
_cell.angle_alpha   90.00
_cell.angle_beta   90.00
_cell.angle_gamma   90.00
#
_symmetry.space_group_name_H-M   'P 1'
#
loop_
_entity.id
_entity.type
_entity.pdbx_description
1 polymer ?
#
loop_
_entity_poly.entity_id
_entity_poly.type
_entity_poly.pdbx_seq_one_letter_code
_entity_poly.pdbx_strand_id
1 'polypeptide(L)'
;MSADRTESVEAVRGSAPGGPARGASDPIERFLGPEAAAGGPFALLGVAVGGCNEAAIRAGFERQMLRVDGHPQGDTPEGEEVRIALHTAAAQLMDASVREQMARRWAGVVPTRSAPGAPAAGAASGVPGTSPVVASGFTPPSAASPHSGLDIDLQRDIRRTLAAGRGMNAHTAQQLAMLAKKRGLSQQAVPGLARAAMGAASGTTGAPAARTPGGPASASPPASISTQPRPQPASHQVFGVSATGGEIVPTVGGDLVLPRELDDDRAARTIKAVAALTILGIIAMAGAFWAVVSLTKPPASPPGGTTPARRPGSLIAQTPEPEPPEQLFPTRRDTPAPAPTVEAPPPDAGDLLARLRAAVEAQSVDPGAAGDAFRQLIDQTGQAWPAIPVDRRRALIDAIVEYVYRSASSPEGPIQTLEDVARGAVTLARARSLSQEQVAPAAWSVGLLVRLQRERDISARAGSLIESRVGAALAGRRPEGASAFEAGAAAALGAMPPLLVPSEQAGRTRESIDAGLDAWRAWLASAQGVTHGDAAARTALILAGMNVLLIDAPQPTDDRLVFEAIGLLAVAMDWSEGAAAREWLVRLIDAPGVSSGDVHAILSAVATQAPGARLDISLVPPARATDLERREIRDRLAILWNLADEQDRDALASAWREGASDARARRNASLTPEEHLASAVVLSRISEAAHLRWRGLTQEADDLLFNLDDDIEATLSLAADATGRALSDGSGDGVWAEQYLLAGRSIPIRIDLLTQAASRFTIDIGPVDAEVLVREAVRGSPPPVAQAAYDIVMRMNGSPWITNALLEELPTIPKTRRNTRLISALTGARLPQGRDDAWDAAARGAVVSRLLEILAADSDFRVFDDLSNLLAWSVMVRSDRATGPPAPGNAIDEPELAVSVLRLRWSRQAQAQLAPPGLGLTMDEVERRRASRLELAEGPVQLYAAEQLAATEMMALVVAAEQPDRTSLVRGVLDDLSRARQRARHIAEQIAAGEEAAVRLWGIRLKEPLP
;
A
#
# COMPACT_ATOMS: atom_id res chain seq x y z
N MET A 1 25.62 70.23 -37.91
CA MET A 1 24.86 71.34 -37.31
C MET A 1 23.57 70.76 -36.73
N SER A 2 23.11 71.29 -35.59
CA SER A 2 21.80 71.02 -34.95
C SER A 2 21.46 69.59 -34.50
N ALA A 3 21.84 69.30 -33.25
CA ALA A 3 20.93 69.00 -32.12
C ALA A 3 19.78 67.96 -32.27
N ASP A 4 19.96 66.85 -31.54
CA ASP A 4 19.18 66.49 -30.33
C ASP A 4 17.72 65.99 -30.45
N ARG A 5 17.52 64.72 -30.05
CA ARG A 5 16.27 64.22 -29.44
C ARG A 5 16.48 62.84 -28.79
N THR A 6 16.35 62.78 -27.47
CA THR A 6 16.11 61.56 -26.69
C THR A 6 14.62 61.23 -26.66
N GLU A 7 14.23 59.99 -26.95
CA GLU A 7 12.89 59.47 -26.63
C GLU A 7 12.96 58.52 -25.43
N SER A 8 12.06 58.72 -24.46
CA SER A 8 11.93 57.90 -23.26
C SER A 8 10.69 57.01 -23.36
N VAL A 9 10.83 55.78 -22.85
CA VAL A 9 9.75 54.80 -22.76
C VAL A 9 8.87 55.11 -21.55
N GLU A 10 7.56 55.23 -21.74
CA GLU A 10 6.60 55.15 -20.63
C GLU A 10 5.33 54.38 -21.04
N ALA A 11 4.80 53.58 -20.12
CA ALA A 11 3.87 52.48 -20.43
C ALA A 11 2.39 52.87 -20.26
N VAL A 12 1.58 52.63 -21.29
CA VAL A 12 0.12 52.78 -21.24
C VAL A 12 -0.52 51.49 -20.71
N ARG A 13 -1.03 51.53 -19.47
CA ARG A 13 -1.97 50.51 -18.96
C ARG A 13 -3.37 50.78 -19.51
N GLY A 14 -3.87 49.91 -20.38
CA GLY A 14 -5.25 49.94 -20.85
C GLY A 14 -6.22 49.24 -19.88
N SER A 15 -7.31 49.91 -19.54
CA SER A 15 -8.40 49.34 -18.71
C SER A 15 -9.25 48.35 -19.51
N ALA A 16 -9.57 47.20 -18.90
CA ALA A 16 -10.55 46.24 -19.41
C ALA A 16 -11.93 46.45 -18.73
N PRO A 17 -13.07 46.20 -19.42
CA PRO A 17 -14.40 46.38 -18.86
C PRO A 17 -14.80 45.21 -17.94
N GLY A 18 -15.42 45.52 -16.80
CA GLY A 18 -15.85 44.53 -15.82
C GLY A 18 -17.17 43.84 -16.17
N GLY A 19 -17.17 42.51 -16.21
CA GLY A 19 -18.35 41.66 -16.04
C GLY A 19 -18.33 41.00 -14.65
N PRO A 20 -19.50 40.68 -14.04
CA PRO A 20 -19.56 40.22 -12.66
C PRO A 20 -19.04 38.78 -12.51
N ALA A 21 -17.85 38.63 -11.93
CA ALA A 21 -17.35 37.33 -11.49
C ALA A 21 -18.21 36.79 -10.35
N ARG A 22 -18.99 35.73 -10.62
CA ARG A 22 -19.54 34.87 -9.55
C ARG A 22 -18.38 34.05 -8.98
N GLY A 23 -17.70 34.59 -7.97
CA GLY A 23 -16.71 33.83 -7.21
C GLY A 23 -17.39 32.61 -6.59
N ALA A 24 -16.92 31.41 -6.94
CA ALA A 24 -17.32 30.20 -6.26
C ALA A 24 -16.76 30.27 -4.82
N SER A 25 -17.64 30.45 -3.83
CA SER A 25 -17.23 30.39 -2.43
C SER A 25 -16.66 29.02 -2.10
N ASP A 26 -15.60 29.00 -1.30
CA ASP A 26 -14.94 27.78 -0.81
C ASP A 26 -16.00 26.81 -0.24
N PRO A 27 -15.99 25.51 -0.63
CA PRO A 27 -16.87 24.51 -0.04
C PRO A 27 -16.92 24.55 1.49
N ILE A 28 -15.79 24.74 2.16
CA ILE A 28 -15.71 24.81 3.63
C ILE A 28 -16.44 26.06 4.14
N GLU A 29 -16.23 27.21 3.51
CA GLU A 29 -16.94 28.45 3.84
C GLU A 29 -18.45 28.30 3.63
N ARG A 30 -18.87 27.63 2.55
CA ARG A 30 -20.28 27.43 2.20
C ARG A 30 -21.02 26.51 3.17
N PHE A 31 -20.42 25.38 3.55
CA PHE A 31 -21.07 24.38 4.40
C PHE A 31 -20.88 24.65 5.90
N LEU A 32 -19.68 25.06 6.32
CA LEU A 32 -19.32 25.19 7.73
C LEU A 32 -19.23 26.66 8.20
N GLY A 33 -19.04 27.61 7.28
CA GLY A 33 -18.92 29.05 7.53
C GLY A 33 -17.47 29.56 7.41
N PRO A 34 -17.27 30.88 7.20
CA PRO A 34 -15.93 31.46 6.96
C PRO A 34 -14.96 31.25 8.13
N GLU A 35 -15.45 31.15 9.36
CA GLU A 35 -14.63 30.84 10.53
C GLU A 35 -13.97 29.46 10.43
N ALA A 36 -14.64 28.46 9.84
CA ALA A 36 -14.10 27.12 9.65
C ALA A 36 -13.04 27.06 8.54
N ALA A 37 -13.24 27.83 7.45
CA ALA A 37 -12.29 27.93 6.35
C ALA A 37 -10.98 28.64 6.75
N ALA A 38 -11.08 29.71 7.56
CA ALA A 38 -9.92 30.53 7.90
C ALA A 38 -8.97 29.94 8.97
N GLY A 39 -9.47 29.05 9.85
CA GLY A 39 -8.76 28.67 11.08
C GLY A 39 -8.08 27.29 11.11
N GLY A 40 -7.94 26.61 9.96
CA GLY A 40 -7.27 25.31 9.87
C GLY A 40 -7.99 24.16 10.61
N PRO A 41 -7.29 23.06 10.93
CA PRO A 41 -7.92 21.83 11.46
C PRO A 41 -8.76 22.04 12.73
N PHE A 42 -8.31 22.90 13.64
CA PHE A 42 -9.02 23.23 14.88
C PHE A 42 -10.36 23.94 14.61
N ALA A 43 -10.37 24.94 13.73
CA ALA A 43 -11.59 25.66 13.39
C ALA A 43 -12.54 24.84 12.51
N LEU A 44 -11.99 23.98 11.63
CA LEU A 44 -12.77 23.04 10.84
C LEU A 44 -13.62 22.12 11.72
N LEU A 45 -13.03 21.58 12.79
CA LEU A 45 -13.76 20.77 13.79
C LEU A 45 -14.53 21.61 14.83
N GLY A 46 -14.31 22.92 14.90
CA GLY A 46 -14.89 23.80 15.92
C GLY A 46 -14.36 23.57 17.33
N VAL A 47 -13.09 23.16 17.46
CA VAL A 47 -12.43 22.83 18.74
C VAL A 47 -11.39 23.89 19.10
N ALA A 48 -11.37 24.34 20.35
CA ALA A 48 -10.39 25.33 20.82
C ALA A 48 -9.00 24.70 21.00
N VAL A 49 -7.96 25.37 20.49
CA VAL A 49 -6.56 24.90 20.53
C VAL A 49 -6.12 24.50 21.95
N GLY A 50 -6.36 25.37 22.95
CA GLY A 50 -6.01 25.13 24.36
C GLY A 50 -6.88 24.13 25.12
N GLY A 51 -7.85 23.49 24.46
CA GLY A 51 -8.74 22.48 25.06
C GLY A 51 -8.92 21.23 24.19
N CYS A 52 -8.07 21.06 23.17
CA CYS A 52 -8.19 19.98 22.19
C CYS A 52 -7.71 18.64 22.78
N ASN A 53 -8.65 17.86 23.30
CA ASN A 53 -8.46 16.46 23.66
C ASN A 53 -9.27 15.55 22.74
N GLU A 54 -9.01 14.25 22.78
CA GLU A 54 -9.63 13.25 21.90
C GLU A 54 -11.17 13.28 21.93
N ALA A 55 -11.77 13.45 23.11
CA ALA A 55 -13.21 13.57 23.27
C ALA A 55 -13.77 14.85 22.62
N ALA A 56 -13.04 15.97 22.71
CA ALA A 56 -13.40 17.22 22.04
C ALA A 56 -13.26 17.11 20.51
N ILE A 57 -12.26 16.38 20.01
CA ILE A 57 -12.05 16.12 18.58
C ILE A 57 -13.20 15.29 18.02
N ARG A 58 -13.53 14.15 18.64
CA ARG A 58 -14.67 13.30 18.23
C ARG A 58 -15.99 14.09 18.27
N ALA A 59 -16.27 14.83 19.34
CA ALA A 59 -17.49 15.64 19.49
C ALA A 59 -17.52 16.94 18.64
N GLY A 60 -16.38 17.35 18.08
CA GLY A 60 -16.27 18.38 17.04
C GLY A 60 -16.59 17.78 15.68
N PHE A 61 -15.90 16.71 15.32
CA PHE A 61 -16.08 15.95 14.07
C PHE A 61 -17.53 15.51 13.86
N GLU A 62 -18.14 14.80 14.82
CA GLU A 62 -19.54 14.32 14.72
C GLU A 62 -20.52 15.48 14.48
N ARG A 63 -20.29 16.63 15.15
CA ARG A 63 -21.15 17.81 15.05
C ARG A 63 -21.04 18.51 13.70
N GLN A 64 -19.84 18.57 13.14
CA GLN A 64 -19.63 19.16 11.81
C GLN A 64 -20.11 18.21 10.71
N MET A 65 -19.95 16.89 10.89
CA MET A 65 -20.51 15.89 9.98
C MET A 65 -22.03 16.01 9.90
N LEU A 66 -22.71 16.07 11.05
CA LEU A 66 -24.16 16.34 11.13
C LEU A 66 -24.57 17.69 10.50
N ARG A 67 -23.69 18.70 10.46
CA ARG A 67 -23.94 19.97 9.76
C ARG A 67 -23.79 19.84 8.25
N VAL A 68 -22.85 19.04 7.76
CA VAL A 68 -22.68 18.75 6.32
C VAL A 68 -23.85 17.89 5.82
N ASP A 69 -24.16 16.81 6.53
CA ASP A 69 -25.28 15.91 6.20
C ASP A 69 -26.64 16.62 6.29
N GLY A 70 -26.77 17.58 7.21
CA GLY A 70 -27.96 18.44 7.34
C GLY A 70 -28.00 19.64 6.37
N HIS A 71 -26.96 19.86 5.56
CA HIS A 71 -26.92 20.94 4.58
C HIS A 71 -27.72 20.55 3.32
N PRO A 72 -28.45 21.46 2.65
CA PRO A 72 -29.18 21.14 1.41
C PRO A 72 -28.31 20.64 0.24
N GLN A 73 -26.99 20.78 0.34
CA GLN A 73 -26.01 20.26 -0.61
C GLN A 73 -25.13 19.14 0.00
N GLY A 74 -25.53 18.51 1.12
CA GLY A 74 -24.75 17.48 1.82
C GLY A 74 -24.31 16.30 0.95
N ASP A 75 -25.13 15.94 -0.04
CA ASP A 75 -24.89 14.83 -0.98
C ASP A 75 -24.11 15.24 -2.26
N THR A 76 -23.75 16.51 -2.44
CA THR A 76 -22.99 16.98 -3.63
C THR A 76 -21.48 16.70 -3.50
N PRO A 77 -20.71 16.77 -4.60
CA PRO A 77 -19.26 16.59 -4.54
C PRO A 77 -18.57 17.57 -3.58
N GLU A 78 -19.05 18.82 -3.49
CA GLU A 78 -18.52 19.80 -2.52
C GLU A 78 -18.82 19.39 -1.07
N GLY A 79 -19.96 18.73 -0.82
CA GLY A 79 -20.25 18.11 0.47
C GLY A 79 -19.27 16.99 0.80
N GLU A 80 -18.98 16.12 -0.18
CA GLU A 80 -17.97 15.06 -0.06
C GLU A 80 -16.57 15.61 0.24
N GLU A 81 -16.14 16.67 -0.45
CA GLU A 81 -14.87 17.36 -0.18
C GLU A 81 -14.78 17.87 1.26
N VAL A 82 -15.86 18.47 1.79
CA VAL A 82 -15.91 18.91 3.19
C VAL A 82 -15.89 17.71 4.15
N ARG A 83 -16.54 16.58 3.83
CA ARG A 83 -16.44 15.35 4.65
C ARG A 83 -15.01 14.80 4.66
N ILE A 84 -14.31 14.77 3.51
CA ILE A 84 -12.89 14.37 3.42
C ILE A 84 -11.99 15.32 4.22
N ALA A 85 -12.22 16.64 4.15
CA ALA A 85 -11.49 17.62 4.93
C ALA A 85 -11.70 17.42 6.45
N LEU A 86 -12.94 17.16 6.88
CA LEU A 86 -13.28 16.85 8.28
C LEU A 86 -12.60 15.55 8.77
N HIS A 87 -12.60 14.49 7.96
CA HIS A 87 -11.89 13.24 8.28
C HIS A 87 -10.39 13.47 8.40
N THR A 88 -9.80 14.24 7.48
CA THR A 88 -8.36 14.56 7.49
C THR A 88 -7.96 15.38 8.72
N ALA A 89 -8.74 16.41 9.05
CA ALA A 89 -8.53 17.23 10.24
C ALA A 89 -8.70 16.43 11.54
N ALA A 90 -9.68 15.51 11.59
CA ALA A 90 -9.84 14.60 12.73
C ALA A 90 -8.63 13.67 12.87
N ALA A 91 -8.20 12.98 11.81
CA ALA A 91 -7.04 12.09 11.84
C ALA A 91 -5.76 12.82 12.31
N GLN A 92 -5.47 13.99 11.73
CA GLN A 92 -4.32 14.83 12.13
C GLN A 92 -4.37 15.27 13.59
N LEU A 93 -5.55 15.57 14.13
CA LEU A 93 -5.69 16.01 15.51
C LEU A 93 -5.79 14.86 16.52
N MET A 94 -6.08 13.62 16.10
CA MET A 94 -6.09 12.46 17.01
C MET A 94 -4.66 12.06 17.43
N ASP A 95 -3.69 12.11 16.51
CA ASP A 95 -2.27 11.96 16.81
C ASP A 95 -1.80 13.04 17.81
N ALA A 96 -1.17 12.63 18.91
CA ALA A 96 -0.76 13.54 19.97
C ALA A 96 0.40 14.48 19.56
N SER A 97 1.35 13.98 18.76
CA SER A 97 2.53 14.71 18.30
C SER A 97 2.16 15.76 17.24
N VAL A 98 1.33 15.37 16.26
CA VAL A 98 0.81 16.27 15.22
C VAL A 98 -0.10 17.31 15.85
N ARG A 99 -0.98 16.91 16.78
CA ARG A 99 -1.82 17.86 17.54
C ARG A 99 -1.00 18.92 18.28
N GLU A 100 0.12 18.55 18.90
CA GLU A 100 0.98 19.54 19.57
C GLU A 100 1.69 20.47 18.58
N GLN A 101 2.22 19.93 17.48
CA GLN A 101 2.84 20.74 16.42
C GLN A 101 1.85 21.73 15.79
N MET A 102 0.62 21.28 15.51
CA MET A 102 -0.47 22.12 15.01
C MET A 102 -0.91 23.13 16.08
N ALA A 103 -0.99 22.75 17.36
CA ALA A 103 -1.31 23.69 18.43
C ALA A 103 -0.28 24.83 18.50
N ARG A 104 1.02 24.52 18.42
CA ARG A 104 2.11 25.51 18.41
C ARG A 104 2.02 26.45 17.19
N ARG A 105 1.78 25.93 15.99
CA ARG A 105 1.72 26.74 14.75
C ARG A 105 0.44 27.60 14.63
N TRP A 106 -0.66 27.23 15.29
CA TRP A 106 -1.93 27.99 15.27
C TRP A 106 -2.20 28.80 16.56
N ALA A 107 -1.37 28.69 17.60
CA ALA A 107 -1.52 29.45 18.85
C ALA A 107 -1.56 30.99 18.69
N GLY A 108 -1.06 31.52 17.57
CA GLY A 108 -1.09 32.96 17.24
C GLY A 108 -2.26 33.41 16.34
N VAL A 109 -3.11 32.50 15.86
CA VAL A 109 -4.16 32.81 14.86
C VAL A 109 -5.54 32.54 15.44
N VAL A 110 -6.04 33.46 16.27
CA VAL A 110 -7.40 33.37 16.85
C VAL A 110 -8.12 34.72 16.71
N PRO A 111 -9.16 34.83 15.86
CA PRO A 111 -10.13 35.91 15.97
C PRO A 111 -10.99 35.68 17.22
N THR A 112 -10.96 36.63 18.16
CA THR A 112 -11.74 36.55 19.40
C THR A 112 -13.24 36.70 19.13
N ARG A 113 -14.00 35.61 19.24
CA ARG A 113 -15.46 35.64 19.15
C ARG A 113 -16.09 35.84 20.52
N SER A 114 -16.71 37.00 20.74
CA SER A 114 -17.52 37.28 21.94
C SER A 114 -18.76 36.37 21.99
N ALA A 115 -19.03 35.78 23.15
CA ALA A 115 -20.18 34.89 23.34
C ALA A 115 -21.52 35.65 23.30
N PRO A 116 -22.55 35.16 22.60
CA PRO A 116 -23.92 35.66 22.72
C PRO A 116 -24.50 35.30 24.10
N GLY A 117 -25.27 36.22 24.69
CA GLY A 117 -25.76 36.10 26.07
C GLY A 117 -26.76 34.95 26.29
N ALA A 118 -26.65 34.30 27.45
CA ALA A 118 -27.66 33.35 27.94
C ALA A 118 -28.92 34.10 28.42
N PRO A 119 -30.14 33.64 28.07
CA PRO A 119 -31.37 34.20 28.65
C PRO A 119 -31.50 33.79 30.12
N ALA A 120 -31.91 34.74 30.96
CA ALA A 120 -31.99 34.58 32.40
C ALA A 120 -33.11 33.62 32.84
N ALA A 121 -32.85 32.87 33.90
CA ALA A 121 -33.87 32.07 34.58
C ALA A 121 -34.85 32.98 35.34
N GLY A 122 -36.15 32.85 35.04
CA GLY A 122 -37.25 33.46 35.80
C GLY A 122 -38.23 32.37 36.24
N ALA A 123 -38.43 32.23 37.55
CA ALA A 123 -39.28 31.18 38.12
C ALA A 123 -40.76 31.58 38.19
N ALA A 124 -41.66 30.64 37.92
CA ALA A 124 -43.05 30.68 38.40
C ALA A 124 -43.65 29.26 38.50
N SER A 125 -44.38 29.00 39.59
CA SER A 125 -44.99 27.72 39.96
C SER A 125 -46.22 27.35 39.10
N GLY A 126 -46.56 26.06 38.99
CA GLY A 126 -47.84 25.64 38.39
C GLY A 126 -48.06 24.13 38.19
N VAL A 127 -48.44 23.43 39.25
CA VAL A 127 -49.08 22.09 39.26
C VAL A 127 -50.39 22.30 40.05
N PRO A 128 -51.60 21.83 39.62
CA PRO A 128 -51.89 20.40 39.46
C PRO A 128 -52.99 19.95 38.44
N GLY A 129 -53.08 18.63 38.26
CA GLY A 129 -54.29 17.91 37.81
C GLY A 129 -54.43 17.70 36.29
N THR A 130 -55.13 16.68 35.79
CA THR A 130 -55.80 15.52 36.41
C THR A 130 -56.13 14.50 35.30
N SER A 131 -55.92 13.20 35.51
CA SER A 131 -56.64 12.13 34.78
C SER A 131 -58.14 12.19 35.14
N PRO A 132 -59.13 11.64 34.37
CA PRO A 132 -59.14 10.22 33.91
C PRO A 132 -59.99 9.90 32.63
N VAL A 133 -60.32 8.61 32.47
CA VAL A 133 -61.48 7.98 31.76
C VAL A 133 -61.25 7.31 30.40
N VAL A 134 -60.99 5.99 30.47
CA VAL A 134 -61.74 4.87 29.84
C VAL A 134 -62.59 5.15 28.58
N ALA A 135 -62.32 4.43 27.49
CA ALA A 135 -63.37 3.89 26.61
C ALA A 135 -62.91 2.63 25.84
N SER A 136 -63.70 1.57 25.96
CA SER A 136 -63.53 0.24 25.40
C SER A 136 -63.63 0.13 23.88
N GLY A 137 -62.95 -0.88 23.31
CA GLY A 137 -63.61 -1.86 22.46
C GLY A 137 -63.56 -1.69 20.94
N PHE A 138 -62.71 -2.48 20.28
CA PHE A 138 -63.05 -3.08 18.98
C PHE A 138 -62.26 -4.38 18.73
N THR A 139 -62.97 -5.50 18.61
CA THR A 139 -62.43 -6.78 18.10
C THR A 139 -62.90 -7.00 16.66
N PRO A 140 -62.01 -6.98 15.66
CA PRO A 140 -62.28 -7.52 14.33
C PRO A 140 -61.99 -9.04 14.28
N PRO A 141 -62.54 -9.78 13.29
CA PRO A 141 -62.62 -11.24 13.33
C PRO A 141 -61.35 -11.96 12.85
N SER A 142 -61.24 -13.22 13.24
CA SER A 142 -60.29 -14.19 12.69
C SER A 142 -60.55 -14.43 11.19
N ALA A 143 -59.52 -14.36 10.37
CA ALA A 143 -59.54 -14.83 8.99
C ALA A 143 -58.16 -15.36 8.55
N ALA A 144 -58.16 -16.60 8.04
CA ALA A 144 -57.23 -17.26 7.13
C ALA A 144 -55.73 -16.89 7.12
N SER A 145 -54.87 -17.90 7.29
CA SER A 145 -53.45 -17.87 6.89
C SER A 145 -53.29 -18.02 5.37
N PRO A 146 -52.42 -17.22 4.72
CA PRO A 146 -51.84 -17.65 3.44
C PRO A 146 -50.41 -17.11 3.19
N HIS A 147 -49.37 -17.67 3.81
CA HIS A 147 -47.96 -17.37 3.44
C HIS A 147 -47.05 -18.61 3.44
N SER A 148 -47.43 -19.64 2.67
CA SER A 148 -46.51 -20.70 2.23
C SER A 148 -45.75 -20.23 0.99
N GLY A 149 -44.67 -19.49 1.19
CA GLY A 149 -43.89 -18.90 0.09
C GLY A 149 -43.13 -17.66 0.54
N LEU A 150 -42.13 -17.84 1.40
CA LEU A 150 -41.17 -16.76 1.67
C LEU A 150 -40.28 -16.55 0.44
N ASP A 151 -40.15 -15.30 0.00
CA ASP A 151 -39.20 -14.87 -1.03
C ASP A 151 -37.79 -15.41 -0.68
N ILE A 152 -37.20 -16.15 -1.62
CA ILE A 152 -35.88 -16.79 -1.47
C ILE A 152 -34.80 -15.73 -1.24
N ASP A 153 -34.95 -14.55 -1.86
CA ASP A 153 -33.99 -13.46 -1.68
C ASP A 153 -34.14 -12.81 -0.30
N LEU A 154 -35.37 -12.68 0.22
CA LEU A 154 -35.58 -12.27 1.61
C LEU A 154 -34.98 -13.28 2.62
N GLN A 155 -35.12 -14.60 2.38
CA GLN A 155 -34.46 -15.59 3.23
C GLN A 155 -32.93 -15.50 3.15
N ARG A 156 -32.37 -15.24 1.96
CA ARG A 156 -30.93 -15.06 1.76
C ARG A 156 -30.41 -13.79 2.46
N ASP A 157 -31.15 -12.68 2.35
CA ASP A 157 -30.84 -11.40 3.01
C ASP A 157 -30.87 -11.56 4.54
N ILE A 158 -31.92 -12.18 5.10
CA ILE A 158 -32.04 -12.45 6.55
C ILE A 158 -30.89 -13.32 7.04
N ARG A 159 -30.52 -14.37 6.30
CA ARG A 159 -29.37 -15.23 6.64
C ARG A 159 -28.04 -14.47 6.60
N ARG A 160 -27.84 -13.59 5.62
CA ARG A 160 -26.65 -12.71 5.55
C ARG A 160 -26.59 -11.74 6.72
N THR A 161 -27.69 -11.08 7.09
CA THR A 161 -27.74 -10.17 8.25
C THR A 161 -27.47 -10.91 9.56
N LEU A 162 -28.02 -12.10 9.75
CA LEU A 162 -27.76 -12.93 10.93
C LEU A 162 -26.31 -13.44 10.98
N ALA A 163 -25.74 -13.85 9.85
CA ALA A 163 -24.34 -14.29 9.79
C ALA A 163 -23.37 -13.13 10.07
N ALA A 164 -23.57 -11.98 9.41
CA ALA A 164 -22.71 -10.81 9.56
C ALA A 164 -22.64 -10.27 11.00
N GLY A 165 -23.74 -10.34 11.75
CA GLY A 165 -23.77 -9.93 13.15
C GLY A 165 -23.60 -11.05 14.18
N ARG A 166 -23.10 -12.24 13.78
CA ARG A 166 -22.88 -13.40 14.67
C ARG A 166 -24.14 -13.81 15.46
N GLY A 167 -25.30 -13.80 14.81
CA GLY A 167 -26.59 -14.24 15.36
C GLY A 167 -27.58 -13.11 15.65
N MET A 168 -28.54 -13.38 16.54
CA MET A 168 -29.61 -12.44 16.90
C MET A 168 -29.17 -11.55 18.08
N ASN A 169 -28.86 -10.29 17.81
CA ASN A 169 -28.52 -9.28 18.82
C ASN A 169 -29.28 -7.97 18.53
N ALA A 170 -29.07 -6.92 19.34
CA ALA A 170 -29.79 -5.65 19.17
C ALA A 170 -29.54 -4.99 17.80
N HIS A 171 -28.31 -5.08 17.29
CA HIS A 171 -27.92 -4.50 16.00
C HIS A 171 -28.51 -5.31 14.82
N THR A 172 -28.44 -6.64 14.83
CA THR A 172 -29.09 -7.46 13.79
C THR A 172 -30.61 -7.40 13.87
N ALA A 173 -31.21 -7.23 15.05
CA ALA A 173 -32.64 -6.95 15.20
C ALA A 173 -33.04 -5.64 14.53
N GLN A 174 -32.25 -4.57 14.73
CA GLN A 174 -32.48 -3.27 14.08
C GLN A 174 -32.29 -3.35 12.56
N GLN A 175 -31.24 -4.03 12.08
CA GLN A 175 -31.02 -4.25 10.65
C GLN A 175 -32.13 -5.07 10.00
N LEU A 176 -32.56 -6.17 10.63
CA LEU A 176 -33.68 -6.99 10.16
C LEU A 176 -35.01 -6.22 10.19
N ALA A 177 -35.22 -5.32 11.17
CA ALA A 177 -36.38 -4.42 11.20
C ALA A 177 -36.35 -3.38 10.07
N MET A 178 -35.18 -2.85 9.70
CA MET A 178 -35.02 -1.99 8.51
C MET A 178 -35.25 -2.76 7.22
N LEU A 179 -34.77 -4.00 7.12
CA LEU A 179 -34.91 -4.87 5.95
C LEU A 179 -36.39 -5.30 5.75
N ALA A 180 -37.08 -5.63 6.84
CA ALA A 180 -38.53 -5.86 6.85
C ALA A 180 -39.31 -4.60 6.42
N LYS A 181 -38.99 -3.42 7.00
CA LYS A 181 -39.62 -2.15 6.62
C LYS A 181 -39.41 -1.83 5.13
N LYS A 182 -38.22 -2.06 4.59
CA LYS A 182 -37.89 -1.88 3.16
C LYS A 182 -38.69 -2.81 2.23
N ARG A 183 -39.12 -3.97 2.73
CA ARG A 183 -39.94 -4.96 2.01
C ARG A 183 -41.45 -4.86 2.36
N GLY A 184 -41.90 -3.81 3.04
CA GLY A 184 -43.31 -3.60 3.41
C GLY A 184 -43.83 -4.52 4.52
N LEU A 185 -42.95 -5.19 5.25
CA LEU A 185 -43.30 -6.14 6.31
C LEU A 185 -43.36 -5.45 7.68
N SER A 186 -44.35 -5.84 8.49
CA SER A 186 -44.49 -5.39 9.88
C SER A 186 -43.26 -5.77 10.72
N GLN A 187 -42.84 -4.87 11.62
CA GLN A 187 -41.76 -5.18 12.59
C GLN A 187 -42.09 -6.39 13.46
N GLN A 188 -43.37 -6.68 13.71
CA GLN A 188 -43.80 -7.86 14.47
C GLN A 188 -43.55 -9.18 13.73
N ALA A 189 -43.35 -9.16 12.40
CA ALA A 189 -43.01 -10.36 11.62
C ALA A 189 -41.53 -10.77 11.76
N VAL A 190 -40.64 -9.84 12.12
CA VAL A 190 -39.17 -10.04 12.14
C VAL A 190 -38.75 -11.27 12.97
N PRO A 191 -39.25 -11.50 14.20
CA PRO A 191 -38.85 -12.68 14.99
C PRO A 191 -39.31 -14.00 14.37
N GLY A 192 -40.45 -14.01 13.68
CA GLY A 192 -40.96 -15.18 12.97
C GLY A 192 -40.14 -15.50 11.73
N LEU A 193 -39.76 -14.47 10.96
CA LEU A 193 -38.93 -14.59 9.76
C LEU A 193 -37.52 -15.10 10.10
N ALA A 194 -36.87 -14.54 11.13
CA ALA A 194 -35.58 -15.02 11.61
C ALA A 194 -35.65 -16.50 12.05
N ARG A 195 -36.70 -16.88 12.80
CA ARG A 195 -36.91 -18.26 13.26
C ARG A 195 -37.16 -19.24 12.10
N ALA A 196 -37.90 -18.83 11.08
CA ALA A 196 -38.12 -19.63 9.87
C ALA A 196 -36.83 -19.81 9.05
N ALA A 197 -36.04 -18.74 8.89
CA ALA A 197 -34.77 -18.78 8.15
C ALA A 197 -33.71 -19.70 8.82
N MET A 198 -33.70 -19.75 10.16
CA MET A 198 -32.86 -20.65 10.95
C MET A 198 -33.41 -22.09 10.99
N GLY A 199 -34.72 -22.28 11.17
CA GLY A 199 -35.34 -23.61 11.30
C GLY A 199 -35.24 -24.50 10.05
N ALA A 200 -35.12 -23.90 8.86
CA ALA A 200 -34.97 -24.63 7.60
C ALA A 200 -33.63 -25.38 7.42
N ALA A 201 -32.69 -25.27 8.37
CA ALA A 201 -31.42 -26.02 8.34
C ALA A 201 -31.48 -27.40 9.01
N SER A 202 -32.47 -27.67 9.88
CA SER A 202 -32.48 -28.85 10.76
C SER A 202 -33.26 -30.06 10.22
N GLY A 203 -33.51 -30.12 8.90
CA GLY A 203 -34.56 -30.98 8.32
C GLY A 203 -34.17 -31.79 7.08
N THR A 204 -32.96 -32.38 7.01
CA THR A 204 -32.61 -33.35 5.95
C THR A 204 -31.63 -34.44 6.43
N THR A 205 -32.11 -35.37 7.26
CA THR A 205 -31.48 -36.70 7.45
C THR A 205 -32.53 -37.79 7.26
N GLY A 206 -32.48 -38.48 6.11
CA GLY A 206 -33.51 -39.46 5.74
C GLY A 206 -33.50 -39.83 4.26
N ALA A 207 -32.38 -40.35 3.74
CA ALA A 207 -32.34 -40.96 2.41
C ALA A 207 -32.79 -42.43 2.46
N PRO A 208 -33.76 -42.87 1.64
CA PRO A 208 -34.26 -44.25 1.66
C PRO A 208 -33.37 -45.21 0.86
N ALA A 209 -33.35 -46.47 1.27
CA ALA A 209 -32.65 -47.53 0.54
C ALA A 209 -33.33 -47.85 -0.80
N ALA A 210 -32.56 -47.82 -1.90
CA ALA A 210 -32.98 -48.26 -3.23
C ALA A 210 -32.09 -49.40 -3.74
N ARG A 211 -32.72 -50.37 -4.43
CA ARG A 211 -32.13 -51.68 -4.79
C ARG A 211 -31.25 -51.59 -6.04
N THR A 212 -30.16 -52.34 -6.04
CA THR A 212 -29.35 -52.64 -7.23
C THR A 212 -29.95 -53.80 -8.04
N PRO A 213 -30.12 -53.69 -9.38
CA PRO A 213 -30.21 -54.82 -10.29
C PRO A 213 -28.81 -55.25 -10.74
N GLY A 214 -28.55 -56.55 -10.91
CA GLY A 214 -27.18 -57.07 -11.09
C GLY A 214 -26.85 -57.66 -12.48
N GLY A 215 -25.55 -57.58 -12.81
CA GLY A 215 -24.79 -58.50 -13.68
C GLY A 215 -24.83 -58.28 -15.20
N PRO A 216 -23.95 -58.97 -15.99
CA PRO A 216 -22.89 -59.89 -15.56
C PRO A 216 -21.49 -59.78 -16.24
N ALA A 217 -20.48 -60.33 -15.54
CA ALA A 217 -19.34 -61.15 -16.02
C ALA A 217 -18.31 -60.69 -17.09
N SER A 218 -17.04 -60.53 -16.64
CA SER A 218 -15.78 -61.16 -17.14
C SER A 218 -14.55 -60.41 -16.57
N ALA A 219 -13.41 -60.97 -16.16
CA ALA A 219 -12.96 -62.36 -15.93
C ALA A 219 -11.88 -62.38 -14.80
N SER A 220 -11.37 -63.56 -14.43
CA SER A 220 -10.42 -63.83 -13.31
C SER A 220 -9.04 -64.33 -13.85
N PRO A 221 -7.98 -64.74 -13.08
CA PRO A 221 -7.77 -64.91 -11.62
C PRO A 221 -6.38 -64.35 -11.10
N PRO A 222 -5.83 -64.72 -9.90
CA PRO A 222 -4.77 -63.95 -9.21
C PRO A 222 -3.42 -64.67 -8.91
N ALA A 223 -2.40 -63.89 -8.51
CA ALA A 223 -1.14 -64.26 -7.83
C ALA A 223 -0.39 -62.96 -7.42
N SER A 224 0.38 -62.79 -6.34
CA SER A 224 0.68 -63.60 -5.15
C SER A 224 1.04 -62.66 -3.97
N ILE A 225 0.79 -63.07 -2.73
CA ILE A 225 1.31 -62.38 -1.54
C ILE A 225 2.76 -62.83 -1.30
N SER A 226 3.70 -61.90 -1.17
CA SER A 226 5.07 -62.18 -0.70
C SER A 226 5.41 -61.35 0.53
N THR A 227 5.76 -62.04 1.60
CA THR A 227 6.23 -61.51 2.88
C THR A 227 7.76 -61.27 2.88
N GLN A 228 8.25 -60.67 3.97
CA GLN A 228 9.68 -60.49 4.37
C GLN A 228 10.45 -59.28 3.78
N PRO A 229 11.56 -58.84 4.44
CA PRO A 229 11.72 -58.69 5.89
C PRO A 229 12.40 -57.35 6.30
N ARG A 230 12.43 -57.09 7.61
CA ARG A 230 13.08 -55.95 8.27
C ARG A 230 14.54 -56.30 8.62
N PRO A 231 15.57 -55.54 8.18
CA PRO A 231 16.95 -55.74 8.62
C PRO A 231 17.27 -54.91 9.89
N GLN A 232 17.88 -55.57 10.87
CA GLN A 232 18.73 -54.93 11.89
C GLN A 232 20.17 -54.83 11.34
N PRO A 233 20.95 -53.79 11.69
CA PRO A 233 22.41 -53.88 11.69
C PRO A 233 22.94 -54.31 13.06
N ALA A 234 24.00 -55.11 13.05
CA ALA A 234 24.60 -55.72 14.24
C ALA A 234 25.74 -54.89 14.85
N SER A 235 26.09 -55.22 16.10
CA SER A 235 27.24 -54.73 16.85
C SER A 235 28.51 -55.55 16.59
N HIS A 236 29.64 -54.87 16.32
CA HIS A 236 31.03 -55.29 16.61
C HIS A 236 31.91 -54.01 16.45
N GLN A 237 32.53 -53.47 17.50
CA GLN A 237 33.78 -53.87 18.18
C GLN A 237 35.10 -53.29 17.58
N VAL A 238 35.76 -52.46 18.41
CA VAL A 238 37.22 -52.34 18.64
C VAL A 238 38.12 -51.79 17.52
N PHE A 239 38.54 -50.53 17.67
CA PHE A 239 39.93 -50.04 17.84
C PHE A 239 39.86 -48.50 18.06
N GLY A 240 40.63 -47.82 18.92
CA GLY A 240 41.66 -48.31 19.83
C GLY A 240 42.95 -47.48 19.80
N VAL A 241 42.89 -46.15 20.02
CA VAL A 241 44.09 -45.31 20.30
C VAL A 241 43.76 -44.30 21.41
N SER A 242 44.59 -44.26 22.44
CA SER A 242 44.57 -43.26 23.51
C SER A 242 45.87 -42.47 23.56
N ALA A 243 45.77 -41.17 23.85
CA ALA A 243 46.82 -40.36 24.49
C ALA A 243 46.11 -39.13 25.10
N THR A 244 45.65 -39.14 26.37
CA THR A 244 46.38 -38.95 27.64
C THR A 244 46.98 -37.56 27.85
N GLY A 245 46.50 -36.86 28.90
CA GLY A 245 47.01 -35.57 29.40
C GLY A 245 45.91 -34.51 29.50
N GLY A 246 45.24 -34.27 30.63
CA GLY A 246 45.39 -34.90 31.95
C GLY A 246 45.89 -33.94 33.02
N GLU A 247 45.03 -33.08 33.56
CA GLU A 247 45.21 -32.47 34.88
C GLU A 247 43.85 -32.24 35.56
N ILE A 248 43.76 -32.62 36.83
CA ILE A 248 42.60 -32.49 37.74
C ILE A 248 43.17 -31.92 39.05
N VAL A 249 42.32 -31.26 39.87
CA VAL A 249 42.47 -30.93 41.33
C VAL A 249 42.39 -29.40 41.57
N PRO A 250 41.65 -28.89 42.58
CA PRO A 250 40.39 -29.38 43.15
C PRO A 250 39.33 -28.27 43.38
N THR A 251 38.10 -28.65 43.70
CA THR A 251 37.11 -27.74 44.33
C THR A 251 37.47 -27.50 45.80
N VAL A 252 37.70 -26.24 46.20
CA VAL A 252 37.81 -25.81 47.60
C VAL A 252 36.98 -24.55 47.79
N GLY A 253 36.01 -24.60 48.70
CA GLY A 253 35.22 -23.44 49.08
C GLY A 253 35.99 -22.52 50.04
N GLY A 254 35.67 -21.23 50.00
CA GLY A 254 36.19 -20.25 50.94
C GLY A 254 35.32 -18.99 50.96
N ASP A 255 34.65 -18.75 52.08
CA ASP A 255 34.02 -17.46 52.37
C ASP A 255 35.08 -16.36 52.32
N LEU A 256 34.87 -15.35 51.47
CA LEU A 256 35.69 -14.13 51.46
C LEU A 256 34.80 -12.90 51.26
N VAL A 257 34.51 -12.25 52.39
CA VAL A 257 33.92 -10.91 52.45
C VAL A 257 34.87 -9.93 51.74
N LEU A 258 34.39 -9.28 50.68
CA LEU A 258 35.08 -8.19 50.01
C LEU A 258 34.46 -6.83 50.36
N PRO A 259 35.25 -5.79 50.68
CA PRO A 259 34.74 -4.43 50.84
C PRO A 259 34.37 -3.81 49.49
N ARG A 260 33.31 -2.99 49.48
CA ARG A 260 33.04 -2.03 48.40
C ARG A 260 34.07 -0.90 48.44
N GLU A 261 34.80 -0.66 47.35
CA GLU A 261 35.16 0.68 46.86
C GLU A 261 35.84 0.62 45.46
N LEU A 262 35.65 1.68 44.66
CA LEU A 262 36.31 2.01 43.38
C LEU A 262 36.07 1.10 42.14
N ASP A 263 35.11 1.45 41.28
CA ASP A 263 35.19 1.16 39.82
C ASP A 263 34.55 2.26 38.90
N ASP A 264 34.67 3.54 39.26
CA ASP A 264 34.29 4.67 38.37
C ASP A 264 35.39 5.03 37.34
N ASP A 265 36.61 4.53 37.51
CA ASP A 265 37.79 5.06 36.82
C ASP A 265 38.19 4.29 35.54
N ARG A 266 37.41 3.27 35.15
CA ARG A 266 37.57 2.53 33.89
C ARG A 266 36.81 3.14 32.72
N ALA A 267 35.55 3.55 32.92
CA ALA A 267 34.72 4.18 31.88
C ALA A 267 35.33 5.48 31.36
N ALA A 268 35.95 6.27 32.24
CA ALA A 268 36.62 7.51 31.87
C ALA A 268 37.89 7.30 30.99
N ARG A 269 38.48 6.10 30.97
CA ARG A 269 39.67 5.79 30.17
C ARG A 269 39.31 5.24 28.78
N THR A 270 38.28 4.42 28.66
CA THR A 270 37.77 3.93 27.37
C THR A 270 37.22 5.08 26.52
N ILE A 271 36.44 6.00 27.10
CA ILE A 271 35.91 7.17 26.39
C ILE A 271 37.05 8.06 25.85
N LYS A 272 38.12 8.27 26.62
CA LYS A 272 39.30 9.05 26.18
C LYS A 272 40.08 8.35 25.05
N ALA A 273 40.16 7.02 25.06
CA ALA A 273 40.81 6.26 23.99
C ALA A 273 40.04 6.33 22.65
N VAL A 274 38.71 6.19 22.70
CA VAL A 274 37.85 6.28 21.51
C VAL A 274 37.88 7.69 20.91
N ALA A 275 37.84 8.74 21.75
CA ALA A 275 37.96 10.14 21.30
C ALA A 275 39.33 10.44 20.65
N ALA A 276 40.43 9.87 21.18
CA ALA A 276 41.75 10.05 20.59
C ALA A 276 41.88 9.40 19.20
N LEU A 277 41.31 8.19 19.03
CA LEU A 277 41.31 7.48 17.74
C LEU A 277 40.47 8.19 16.67
N THR A 278 39.29 8.72 17.02
CA THR A 278 38.45 9.48 16.08
C THR A 278 39.12 10.78 15.62
N ILE A 279 39.77 11.52 16.53
CA ILE A 279 40.53 12.72 16.17
C ILE A 279 41.69 12.38 15.22
N LEU A 280 42.40 11.27 15.46
CA LEU A 280 43.50 10.84 14.59
C LEU A 280 43.01 10.47 13.17
N GLY A 281 41.87 9.79 13.06
CA GLY A 281 41.22 9.47 11.78
C GLY A 281 40.78 10.71 10.99
N ILE A 282 40.22 11.71 11.67
CA ILE A 282 39.82 12.99 11.04
C ILE A 282 41.05 13.73 10.50
N ILE A 283 42.15 13.76 11.25
CA ILE A 283 43.42 14.38 10.80
C ILE A 283 44.00 13.63 9.58
N ALA A 284 43.93 12.29 9.57
CA ALA A 284 44.37 11.49 8.43
C ALA A 284 43.55 11.76 7.16
N MET A 285 42.21 11.82 7.26
CA MET A 285 41.34 12.19 6.13
C MET A 285 41.58 13.61 5.63
N ALA A 286 41.74 14.58 6.54
CA ALA A 286 42.06 15.96 6.18
C ALA A 286 43.39 16.06 5.43
N GLY A 287 44.41 15.29 5.85
CA GLY A 287 45.70 15.19 5.15
C GLY A 287 45.59 14.58 3.75
N ALA A 288 44.84 13.49 3.61
CA ALA A 288 44.59 12.86 2.32
C ALA A 288 43.85 13.80 1.34
N PHE A 289 42.82 14.51 1.82
CA PHE A 289 42.09 15.50 1.04
C PHE A 289 43.00 16.65 0.58
N TRP A 290 43.85 17.18 1.46
CA TRP A 290 44.80 18.24 1.11
C TRP A 290 45.86 17.80 0.09
N ALA A 291 46.29 16.52 0.12
CA ALA A 291 47.21 15.97 -0.86
C ALA A 291 46.58 15.91 -2.27
N VAL A 292 45.31 15.47 -2.38
CA VAL A 292 44.58 15.41 -3.66
C VAL A 292 44.34 16.82 -4.25
N VAL A 293 43.98 17.79 -3.41
CA VAL A 293 43.81 19.20 -3.83
C VAL A 293 45.15 19.86 -4.23
N SER A 294 46.27 19.40 -3.66
CA SER A 294 47.60 19.93 -4.01
C SER A 294 48.14 19.43 -5.36
N LEU A 295 47.71 18.25 -5.80
CA LEU A 295 48.20 17.58 -7.03
C LEU A 295 47.46 17.98 -8.32
N THR A 296 46.41 18.81 -8.23
CA THR A 296 45.47 19.07 -9.34
C THR A 296 45.59 20.49 -9.95
N LYS A 297 46.74 21.16 -9.81
CA LYS A 297 47.00 22.46 -10.49
C LYS A 297 47.48 22.27 -11.94
N PRO A 298 46.75 22.74 -12.96
CA PRO A 298 47.21 22.70 -14.35
C PRO A 298 48.32 23.75 -14.60
N PRO A 299 49.29 23.48 -15.51
CA PRO A 299 50.32 24.43 -15.87
C PRO A 299 49.77 25.58 -16.73
N ALA A 300 50.26 26.79 -16.51
CA ALA A 300 49.78 28.00 -17.19
C ALA A 300 50.40 28.16 -18.60
N SER A 301 49.56 28.53 -19.57
CA SER A 301 50.00 28.90 -20.92
C SER A 301 50.63 30.31 -20.97
N PRO A 302 51.71 30.53 -21.75
CA PRO A 302 52.35 31.84 -21.88
C PRO A 302 51.56 32.80 -22.80
N PRO A 303 51.69 34.13 -22.62
CA PRO A 303 50.91 35.11 -23.38
C PRO A 303 51.61 35.64 -24.64
N GLY A 304 50.82 35.81 -25.72
CA GLY A 304 50.86 36.96 -26.64
C GLY A 304 52.11 37.23 -27.51
N GLY A 305 51.99 37.04 -28.82
CA GLY A 305 52.93 37.55 -29.84
C GLY A 305 52.20 38.03 -31.10
N THR A 306 52.48 39.27 -31.54
CA THR A 306 51.72 40.01 -32.57
C THR A 306 52.42 40.05 -33.95
N THR A 307 51.69 39.68 -35.02
CA THR A 307 51.83 40.15 -36.45
C THR A 307 53.22 40.00 -37.14
N PRO A 308 53.40 40.27 -38.47
CA PRO A 308 52.46 40.37 -39.60
C PRO A 308 52.85 39.51 -40.85
N ALA A 309 52.11 39.72 -41.94
CA ALA A 309 52.16 39.04 -43.24
C ALA A 309 53.52 38.93 -43.98
N ARG A 310 53.70 37.82 -44.73
CA ARG A 310 54.49 37.79 -45.99
C ARG A 310 54.14 36.61 -46.93
N ARG A 311 53.57 36.90 -48.11
CA ARG A 311 53.85 36.20 -49.40
C ARG A 311 54.99 36.99 -50.10
N PRO A 312 55.81 36.47 -51.04
CA PRO A 312 55.43 35.54 -52.14
C PRO A 312 56.51 34.50 -52.57
N GLY A 313 56.28 33.81 -53.70
CA GLY A 313 57.22 32.91 -54.40
C GLY A 313 56.84 31.43 -54.21
N SER A 314 56.19 30.72 -55.14
CA SER A 314 56.46 30.48 -56.57
C SER A 314 57.75 29.73 -56.83
N LEU A 315 57.64 28.44 -57.19
CA LEU A 315 58.40 27.84 -58.30
C LEU A 315 57.68 26.58 -58.83
N ILE A 316 57.86 26.34 -60.13
CA ILE A 316 57.12 25.41 -60.97
C ILE A 316 57.88 24.08 -61.10
N ALA A 317 57.18 22.93 -61.08
CA ALA A 317 57.56 21.73 -61.83
C ALA A 317 56.37 20.76 -61.98
N GLN A 318 56.21 20.17 -63.17
CA GLN A 318 55.14 19.23 -63.53
C GLN A 318 55.65 17.78 -63.46
N THR A 319 54.87 16.82 -62.95
CA THR A 319 54.78 15.41 -63.45
C THR A 319 53.55 14.70 -62.83
N PRO A 320 53.15 13.51 -63.31
CA PRO A 320 52.03 13.33 -64.23
C PRO A 320 50.71 12.91 -63.57
N GLU A 321 49.65 12.94 -64.36
CA GLU A 321 48.28 12.51 -64.10
C GLU A 321 48.15 10.99 -63.84
N PRO A 322 47.59 10.57 -62.69
CA PRO A 322 47.02 9.24 -62.49
C PRO A 322 45.47 9.30 -62.50
N GLU A 323 44.86 8.18 -62.87
CA GLU A 323 43.41 8.03 -63.12
C GLU A 323 42.53 8.43 -61.92
N PRO A 324 41.33 8.99 -62.15
CA PRO A 324 40.40 9.32 -61.07
C PRO A 324 39.90 8.03 -60.39
N PRO A 325 39.89 7.96 -59.05
CA PRO A 325 39.46 6.77 -58.34
C PRO A 325 37.98 6.47 -58.60
N GLU A 326 37.71 5.19 -58.84
CA GLU A 326 36.38 4.61 -59.03
C GLU A 326 35.47 4.97 -57.85
N GLN A 327 34.40 5.75 -58.12
CA GLN A 327 33.49 6.22 -57.08
C GLN A 327 32.59 5.08 -56.57
N LEU A 328 33.11 4.31 -55.62
CA LEU A 328 32.43 3.18 -54.96
C LEU A 328 31.24 3.57 -54.06
N PHE A 329 30.82 4.84 -54.07
CA PHE A 329 29.61 5.31 -53.40
C PHE A 329 28.76 6.12 -54.37
N PRO A 330 27.51 5.68 -54.70
CA PRO A 330 26.61 6.50 -55.48
C PRO A 330 26.27 7.75 -54.68
N THR A 331 26.68 8.91 -55.18
CA THR A 331 26.23 10.20 -54.65
C THR A 331 24.71 10.23 -54.69
N ARG A 332 24.09 10.32 -53.51
CA ARG A 332 22.65 10.42 -53.33
C ARG A 332 22.17 11.62 -54.13
N ARG A 333 21.50 11.39 -55.27
CA ARG A 333 20.86 12.47 -56.02
C ARG A 333 19.85 13.14 -55.09
N ASP A 334 20.11 14.41 -54.77
CA ASP A 334 19.16 15.28 -54.11
C ASP A 334 17.94 15.44 -55.03
N THR A 335 17.00 14.53 -54.86
CA THR A 335 15.67 14.65 -55.42
C THR A 335 15.01 15.77 -54.62
N PRO A 336 14.57 16.88 -55.25
CA PRO A 336 14.02 18.01 -54.52
C PRO A 336 12.89 17.50 -53.63
N ALA A 337 13.00 17.77 -52.32
CA ALA A 337 12.03 17.30 -51.35
C ALA A 337 10.63 17.75 -51.78
N PRO A 338 9.61 16.87 -51.75
CA PRO A 338 8.26 17.28 -52.05
C PRO A 338 7.88 18.41 -51.11
N ALA A 339 7.28 19.48 -51.65
CA ALA A 339 6.83 20.60 -50.84
C ALA A 339 5.95 20.08 -49.70
N PRO A 340 6.19 20.50 -48.44
CA PRO A 340 5.47 19.95 -47.31
C PRO A 340 3.97 20.17 -47.53
N THR A 341 3.21 19.07 -47.51
CA THR A 341 1.76 19.13 -47.49
C THR A 341 1.37 19.96 -46.27
N VAL A 342 0.77 21.12 -46.50
CA VAL A 342 0.36 22.02 -45.40
C VAL A 342 -0.80 21.33 -44.69
N GLU A 343 -0.46 20.63 -43.61
CA GLU A 343 -1.41 19.97 -42.73
C GLU A 343 -2.40 21.03 -42.22
N ALA A 344 -3.70 20.72 -42.32
CA ALA A 344 -4.72 21.65 -41.87
C ALA A 344 -4.54 21.91 -40.37
N PRO A 345 -4.61 23.18 -39.90
CA PRO A 345 -4.44 23.47 -38.49
C PRO A 345 -5.48 22.68 -37.68
N PRO A 346 -5.10 22.11 -36.52
CA PRO A 346 -6.02 21.31 -35.72
C PRO A 346 -7.25 22.15 -35.35
N PRO A 347 -8.46 21.54 -35.32
CA PRO A 347 -9.69 22.27 -35.06
C PRO A 347 -9.61 22.97 -33.70
N ASP A 348 -10.02 24.25 -33.66
CA ASP A 348 -10.01 25.02 -32.42
C ASP A 348 -10.91 24.36 -31.37
N ALA A 349 -10.34 24.08 -30.20
CA ALA A 349 -11.06 23.52 -29.07
C ALA A 349 -12.18 24.47 -28.57
N GLY A 350 -12.08 25.77 -28.83
CA GLY A 350 -13.15 26.74 -28.63
C GLY A 350 -14.36 26.48 -29.54
N ASP A 351 -14.14 26.36 -30.85
CA ASP A 351 -15.18 26.00 -31.84
C ASP A 351 -15.83 24.65 -31.55
N LEU A 352 -15.03 23.60 -31.29
CA LEU A 352 -15.55 22.27 -30.95
C LEU A 352 -16.48 22.32 -29.73
N LEU A 353 -16.09 23.05 -28.68
CA LEU A 353 -16.91 23.20 -27.47
C LEU A 353 -18.18 24.03 -27.72
N ALA A 354 -18.11 25.07 -28.54
CA ALA A 354 -19.26 25.88 -28.92
C ALA A 354 -20.29 25.08 -29.73
N ARG A 355 -19.82 24.31 -30.72
CA ARG A 355 -20.65 23.43 -31.56
C ARG A 355 -21.25 22.27 -30.76
N LEU A 356 -20.49 21.70 -29.81
CA LEU A 356 -21.00 20.66 -28.92
C LEU A 356 -22.09 21.18 -27.98
N ARG A 357 -21.93 22.38 -27.41
CA ARG A 357 -23.00 23.05 -26.64
C ARG A 357 -24.23 23.36 -27.49
N ALA A 358 -24.05 23.75 -28.75
CA ALA A 358 -25.17 23.92 -29.67
C ALA A 358 -25.93 22.60 -29.93
N ALA A 359 -25.22 21.46 -30.03
CA ALA A 359 -25.86 20.14 -30.13
C ALA A 359 -26.59 19.75 -28.83
N VAL A 360 -26.04 20.07 -27.65
CA VAL A 360 -26.69 19.86 -26.33
C VAL A 360 -28.02 20.62 -26.23
N GLU A 361 -28.09 21.88 -26.67
CA GLU A 361 -29.35 22.63 -26.67
C GLU A 361 -30.32 22.12 -27.74
N ALA A 362 -29.82 21.84 -28.95
CA ALA A 362 -30.61 21.30 -30.07
C ALA A 362 -31.24 19.94 -29.76
N GLN A 363 -30.66 19.14 -28.84
CA GLN A 363 -31.19 17.84 -28.43
C GLN A 363 -32.64 17.88 -27.91
N SER A 364 -33.09 19.04 -27.41
CA SER A 364 -34.47 19.25 -26.96
C SER A 364 -35.45 19.63 -28.08
N VAL A 365 -34.95 20.04 -29.24
CA VAL A 365 -35.72 20.60 -30.37
C VAL A 365 -35.76 19.64 -31.55
N ASP A 366 -34.61 19.10 -31.95
CA ASP A 366 -34.46 18.08 -32.99
C ASP A 366 -33.39 17.06 -32.54
N PRO A 367 -33.80 15.98 -31.85
CA PRO A 367 -32.89 14.95 -31.38
C PRO A 367 -32.12 14.23 -32.50
N GLY A 368 -32.66 14.21 -33.72
CA GLY A 368 -32.04 13.54 -34.87
C GLY A 368 -30.86 14.35 -35.41
N ALA A 369 -31.12 15.61 -35.77
CA ALA A 369 -30.07 16.52 -36.24
C ALA A 369 -28.99 16.77 -35.17
N ALA A 370 -29.39 16.86 -33.89
CA ALA A 370 -28.45 16.96 -32.77
C ALA A 370 -27.60 15.70 -32.62
N GLY A 371 -28.16 14.50 -32.80
CA GLY A 371 -27.45 13.22 -32.79
C GLY A 371 -26.40 13.10 -33.89
N ASP A 372 -26.73 13.49 -35.12
CA ASP A 372 -25.79 13.47 -36.24
C ASP A 372 -24.67 14.51 -36.07
N ALA A 373 -24.99 15.71 -35.57
CA ALA A 373 -23.99 16.72 -35.23
C ALA A 373 -23.06 16.27 -34.08
N PHE A 374 -23.62 15.68 -33.03
CA PHE A 374 -22.86 15.11 -31.91
C PHE A 374 -21.92 14.00 -32.40
N ARG A 375 -22.40 13.10 -33.26
CA ARG A 375 -21.57 12.04 -33.85
C ARG A 375 -20.33 12.60 -34.55
N GLN A 376 -20.51 13.59 -35.42
CA GLN A 376 -19.40 14.26 -36.12
C GLN A 376 -18.43 14.93 -35.16
N LEU A 377 -18.93 15.57 -34.10
CA LEU A 377 -18.12 16.25 -33.09
C LEU A 377 -17.33 15.27 -32.21
N ILE A 378 -17.87 14.09 -31.89
CA ILE A 378 -17.14 13.03 -31.20
C ILE A 378 -15.97 12.53 -32.03
N ASP A 379 -16.16 12.31 -33.34
CA ASP A 379 -15.07 11.88 -34.23
C ASP A 379 -13.98 12.97 -34.35
N GLN A 380 -14.37 14.23 -34.57
CA GLN A 380 -13.44 15.38 -34.65
C GLN A 380 -12.66 15.57 -33.33
N THR A 381 -13.34 15.48 -32.19
CA THR A 381 -12.69 15.60 -30.87
C THR A 381 -11.80 14.40 -30.59
N GLY A 382 -12.23 13.19 -30.95
CA GLY A 382 -11.45 11.96 -30.79
C GLY A 382 -10.16 11.94 -31.62
N GLN A 383 -10.09 12.67 -32.73
CA GLN A 383 -8.84 12.86 -33.48
C GLN A 383 -7.97 13.96 -32.85
N ALA A 384 -8.56 15.09 -32.43
CA ALA A 384 -7.81 16.27 -31.99
C ALA A 384 -7.37 16.27 -30.51
N TRP A 385 -8.02 15.49 -29.62
CA TRP A 385 -7.82 15.59 -28.17
C TRP A 385 -6.37 15.49 -27.63
N PRO A 386 -5.39 14.82 -28.29
CA PRO A 386 -4.02 14.79 -27.78
C PRO A 386 -3.38 16.19 -27.73
N ALA A 387 -3.76 17.07 -28.66
CA ALA A 387 -3.30 18.45 -28.76
C ALA A 387 -4.17 19.46 -27.97
N ILE A 388 -5.36 19.05 -27.49
CA ILE A 388 -6.27 19.94 -26.76
C ILE A 388 -5.76 20.14 -25.32
N PRO A 389 -5.58 21.39 -24.84
CA PRO A 389 -5.20 21.68 -23.45
C PRO A 389 -6.18 21.09 -22.43
N VAL A 390 -5.65 20.66 -21.28
CA VAL A 390 -6.39 19.88 -20.26
C VAL A 390 -7.72 20.51 -19.86
N ASP A 391 -7.75 21.82 -19.60
CA ASP A 391 -8.97 22.52 -19.17
C ASP A 391 -10.04 22.56 -20.28
N ARG A 392 -9.62 22.70 -21.54
CA ARG A 392 -10.52 22.66 -22.70
C ARG A 392 -11.03 21.25 -22.94
N ARG A 393 -10.18 20.23 -22.76
CA ARG A 393 -10.54 18.82 -22.86
C ARG A 393 -11.54 18.42 -21.78
N ARG A 394 -11.36 18.87 -20.53
CA ARG A 394 -12.35 18.69 -19.45
C ARG A 394 -13.69 19.31 -19.80
N ALA A 395 -13.70 20.57 -20.25
CA ALA A 395 -14.94 21.24 -20.68
C ALA A 395 -15.66 20.52 -21.85
N LEU A 396 -14.91 19.88 -22.77
CA LEU A 396 -15.48 19.03 -23.82
C LEU A 396 -16.07 17.73 -23.25
N ILE A 397 -15.36 17.06 -22.33
CA ILE A 397 -15.84 15.86 -21.65
C ILE A 397 -17.13 16.17 -20.87
N ASP A 398 -17.18 17.27 -20.12
CA ASP A 398 -18.35 17.66 -19.34
C ASP A 398 -19.57 17.96 -20.25
N ALA A 399 -19.35 18.61 -21.39
CA ALA A 399 -20.40 18.83 -22.39
C ALA A 399 -20.87 17.53 -23.09
N ILE A 400 -20.00 16.53 -23.24
CA ILE A 400 -20.39 15.18 -23.69
C ILE A 400 -21.23 14.47 -22.63
N VAL A 401 -20.86 14.57 -21.35
CA VAL A 401 -21.65 14.03 -20.23
C VAL A 401 -23.03 14.70 -20.16
N GLU A 402 -23.10 16.03 -20.32
CA GLU A 402 -24.37 16.75 -20.40
C GLU A 402 -25.22 16.28 -21.59
N TYR A 403 -24.62 16.07 -22.76
CA TYR A 403 -25.32 15.54 -23.94
C TYR A 403 -25.92 14.15 -23.68
N VAL A 404 -25.14 13.24 -23.06
CA VAL A 404 -25.63 11.91 -22.64
C VAL A 404 -26.83 12.03 -21.71
N TYR A 405 -26.80 12.93 -20.72
CA TYR A 405 -27.95 13.16 -19.83
C TYR A 405 -29.16 13.75 -20.56
N ARG A 406 -29.00 14.74 -21.43
CA ARG A 406 -30.13 15.33 -22.19
C ARG A 406 -30.75 14.34 -23.19
N SER A 407 -29.97 13.38 -23.70
CA SER A 407 -30.47 12.30 -24.56
C SER A 407 -31.49 11.39 -23.85
N ALA A 408 -31.50 11.33 -22.51
CA ALA A 408 -32.43 10.53 -21.70
C ALA A 408 -33.90 10.99 -21.77
N SER A 409 -34.18 12.09 -22.45
CA SER A 409 -35.52 12.47 -22.90
C SER A 409 -36.17 11.43 -23.84
N SER A 410 -35.36 10.61 -24.52
CA SER A 410 -35.81 9.42 -25.28
C SER A 410 -35.38 8.13 -24.57
N PRO A 411 -36.23 7.07 -24.49
CA PRO A 411 -35.87 5.78 -23.88
C PRO A 411 -34.66 5.09 -24.51
N GLU A 412 -34.38 5.35 -25.79
CA GLU A 412 -33.25 4.76 -26.54
C GLU A 412 -32.07 5.73 -26.68
N GLY A 413 -32.29 7.04 -26.47
CA GLY A 413 -31.31 8.11 -26.64
C GLY A 413 -29.97 7.84 -25.95
N PRO A 414 -29.93 7.56 -24.63
CA PRO A 414 -28.67 7.32 -23.92
C PRO A 414 -27.92 6.11 -24.44
N ILE A 415 -28.62 5.06 -24.89
CA ILE A 415 -27.97 3.87 -25.42
C ILE A 415 -27.34 4.20 -26.78
N GLN A 416 -28.06 4.86 -27.67
CA GLN A 416 -27.53 5.25 -28.99
C GLN A 416 -26.36 6.24 -28.87
N THR A 417 -26.48 7.25 -27.99
CA THR A 417 -25.38 8.19 -27.69
C THR A 417 -24.15 7.47 -27.11
N LEU A 418 -24.35 6.49 -26.22
CA LEU A 418 -23.25 5.69 -25.68
C LEU A 418 -22.61 4.76 -26.73
N GLU A 419 -23.36 4.25 -27.71
CA GLU A 419 -22.78 3.52 -28.84
C GLU A 419 -21.96 4.42 -29.75
N ASP A 420 -22.40 5.67 -29.98
CA ASP A 420 -21.62 6.68 -30.70
C ASP A 420 -20.34 7.07 -29.95
N VAL A 421 -20.38 7.24 -28.62
CA VAL A 421 -19.19 7.44 -27.78
C VAL A 421 -18.29 6.20 -27.76
N ALA A 422 -18.85 4.99 -27.76
CA ALA A 422 -18.11 3.72 -27.70
C ALA A 422 -17.47 3.28 -29.03
N ARG A 423 -17.66 4.01 -30.13
CA ARG A 423 -17.19 3.60 -31.47
C ARG A 423 -15.70 3.29 -31.50
N GLY A 424 -14.87 4.15 -30.91
CA GLY A 424 -13.43 3.94 -30.81
C GLY A 424 -13.04 2.70 -29.99
N ALA A 425 -13.72 2.46 -28.86
CA ALA A 425 -13.53 1.28 -28.03
C ALA A 425 -13.95 -0.01 -28.76
N VAL A 426 -15.01 0.04 -29.56
CA VAL A 426 -15.43 -1.10 -30.43
C VAL A 426 -14.43 -1.35 -31.55
N THR A 427 -13.83 -0.31 -32.13
CA THR A 427 -12.71 -0.45 -33.08
C THR A 427 -11.52 -1.11 -32.40
N LEU A 428 -11.10 -0.64 -31.22
CA LEU A 428 -10.00 -1.23 -30.46
C LEU A 428 -10.22 -2.71 -30.14
N ALA A 429 -11.42 -3.08 -29.69
CA ALA A 429 -11.79 -4.46 -29.35
C ALA A 429 -11.86 -5.42 -30.56
N ARG A 430 -11.87 -4.91 -31.80
CA ARG A 430 -12.05 -5.70 -33.03
C ARG A 430 -10.89 -5.59 -34.02
N ALA A 431 -10.03 -4.59 -33.85
CA ALA A 431 -8.90 -4.35 -34.72
C ALA A 431 -7.90 -5.51 -34.67
N ARG A 432 -7.40 -5.91 -35.84
CA ARG A 432 -6.15 -6.70 -35.96
C ARG A 432 -4.92 -5.82 -36.13
N SER A 433 -5.15 -4.60 -36.61
CA SER A 433 -4.16 -3.53 -36.77
C SER A 433 -4.89 -2.19 -36.63
N LEU A 434 -4.24 -1.18 -36.07
CA LEU A 434 -4.78 0.19 -35.97
C LEU A 434 -4.06 1.13 -36.94
N SER A 435 -4.81 1.96 -37.66
CA SER A 435 -4.25 3.09 -38.43
C SER A 435 -4.04 4.33 -37.55
N GLN A 436 -3.23 5.27 -38.03
CA GLN A 436 -3.01 6.59 -37.41
C GLN A 436 -4.33 7.25 -36.96
N GLU A 437 -5.33 7.28 -37.84
CA GLU A 437 -6.65 7.89 -37.59
C GLU A 437 -7.47 7.18 -36.52
N GLN A 438 -7.16 5.92 -36.19
CA GLN A 438 -7.92 5.11 -35.24
C GLN A 438 -7.36 5.16 -33.81
N VAL A 439 -6.07 5.46 -33.65
CA VAL A 439 -5.37 5.42 -32.35
C VAL A 439 -5.94 6.44 -31.36
N ALA A 440 -5.98 7.72 -31.72
CA ALA A 440 -6.47 8.76 -30.83
C ALA A 440 -7.98 8.59 -30.50
N PRO A 441 -8.89 8.31 -31.46
CA PRO A 441 -10.30 8.07 -31.15
C PRO A 441 -10.55 6.83 -30.29
N ALA A 442 -9.75 5.78 -30.44
CA ALA A 442 -9.85 4.59 -29.59
C ALA A 442 -9.52 4.90 -28.12
N ALA A 443 -8.43 5.62 -27.86
CA ALA A 443 -8.06 6.03 -26.51
C ALA A 443 -9.08 7.02 -25.90
N TRP A 444 -9.54 7.98 -26.70
CA TRP A 444 -10.61 8.92 -26.33
C TRP A 444 -11.89 8.22 -25.89
N SER A 445 -12.35 7.26 -26.70
CA SER A 445 -13.58 6.50 -26.47
C SER A 445 -13.54 5.71 -25.17
N VAL A 446 -12.45 4.98 -24.89
CA VAL A 446 -12.30 4.23 -23.63
C VAL A 446 -12.19 5.18 -22.43
N GLY A 447 -11.45 6.29 -22.56
CA GLY A 447 -11.37 7.33 -21.52
C GLY A 447 -12.75 7.91 -21.16
N LEU A 448 -13.55 8.27 -22.16
CA LEU A 448 -14.92 8.76 -21.95
C LEU A 448 -15.81 7.72 -21.27
N LEU A 449 -15.76 6.46 -21.70
CA LEU A 449 -16.55 5.38 -21.09
C LEU A 449 -16.18 5.16 -19.61
N VAL A 450 -14.89 5.17 -19.26
CA VAL A 450 -14.43 5.05 -17.87
C VAL A 450 -14.85 6.26 -17.03
N ARG A 451 -14.79 7.47 -17.58
CA ARG A 451 -15.31 8.69 -16.92
C ARG A 451 -16.82 8.63 -16.71
N LEU A 452 -17.58 8.12 -17.69
CA LEU A 452 -19.03 7.94 -17.60
C LEU A 452 -19.41 6.87 -16.57
N GLN A 453 -18.58 5.84 -16.33
CA GLN A 453 -18.84 4.84 -15.29
C GLN A 453 -18.95 5.42 -13.86
N ARG A 454 -18.52 6.67 -13.63
CA ARG A 454 -18.68 7.38 -12.35
C ARG A 454 -20.03 8.08 -12.16
N GLU A 455 -20.76 8.30 -13.25
CA GLU A 455 -21.99 9.07 -13.25
C GLU A 455 -23.12 8.28 -12.57
N ARG A 456 -23.50 8.71 -11.36
CA ARG A 456 -24.43 7.97 -10.47
C ARG A 456 -25.81 7.75 -11.09
N ASP A 457 -26.24 8.66 -11.96
CA ASP A 457 -27.58 8.68 -12.55
C ASP A 457 -27.67 7.99 -13.92
N ILE A 458 -26.60 7.31 -14.36
CA ILE A 458 -26.64 6.47 -15.57
C ILE A 458 -27.46 5.20 -15.30
N SER A 459 -28.41 4.90 -16.19
CA SER A 459 -29.26 3.70 -16.09
C SER A 459 -28.45 2.40 -16.06
N ALA A 460 -28.92 1.39 -15.33
CA ALA A 460 -28.22 0.10 -15.21
C ALA A 460 -27.92 -0.59 -16.56
N ARG A 461 -28.77 -0.40 -17.58
CA ARG A 461 -28.55 -0.89 -18.95
C ARG A 461 -27.37 -0.18 -19.63
N ALA A 462 -27.28 1.13 -19.45
CA ALA A 462 -26.17 1.94 -19.94
C ALA A 462 -24.86 1.63 -19.20
N GLY A 463 -24.89 1.45 -17.87
CA GLY A 463 -23.74 0.98 -17.08
C GLY A 463 -23.22 -0.39 -17.55
N SER A 464 -24.13 -1.35 -17.78
CA SER A 464 -23.77 -2.67 -18.32
C SER A 464 -23.15 -2.59 -19.72
N LEU A 465 -23.63 -1.67 -20.56
CA LEU A 465 -23.04 -1.41 -21.88
C LEU A 465 -21.62 -0.84 -21.75
N ILE A 466 -21.43 0.18 -20.90
CA ILE A 466 -20.12 0.78 -20.62
C ILE A 466 -19.11 -0.30 -20.17
N GLU A 467 -19.48 -1.12 -19.18
CA GLU A 467 -18.62 -2.20 -18.68
C GLU A 467 -18.27 -3.24 -19.76
N SER A 468 -19.25 -3.63 -20.57
CA SER A 468 -19.05 -4.54 -21.70
C SER A 468 -18.08 -3.96 -22.75
N ARG A 469 -18.23 -2.68 -23.11
CA ARG A 469 -17.37 -2.01 -24.11
C ARG A 469 -15.94 -1.80 -23.59
N VAL A 470 -15.77 -1.34 -22.34
CA VAL A 470 -14.45 -1.18 -21.71
C VAL A 470 -13.75 -2.52 -21.52
N GLY A 471 -14.45 -3.53 -21.00
CA GLY A 471 -13.91 -4.88 -20.81
C GLY A 471 -13.45 -5.54 -22.11
N ALA A 472 -14.20 -5.37 -23.20
CA ALA A 472 -13.81 -5.86 -24.52
C ALA A 472 -12.59 -5.11 -25.08
N ALA A 473 -12.57 -3.78 -24.98
CA ALA A 473 -11.49 -2.94 -25.51
C ALA A 473 -10.15 -3.11 -24.78
N LEU A 474 -10.18 -3.43 -23.48
CA LEU A 474 -8.99 -3.65 -22.65
C LEU A 474 -8.58 -5.13 -22.53
N ALA A 475 -9.25 -6.03 -23.25
CA ALA A 475 -9.08 -7.49 -23.15
C ALA A 475 -9.18 -8.02 -21.71
N GLY A 476 -10.19 -7.54 -20.97
CA GLY A 476 -10.44 -7.92 -19.57
C GLY A 476 -9.59 -7.19 -18.51
N ARG A 477 -8.54 -6.45 -18.91
CA ARG A 477 -7.81 -5.57 -17.99
C ARG A 477 -8.72 -4.44 -17.48
N ARG A 478 -8.48 -4.01 -16.24
CA ARG A 478 -9.14 -2.84 -15.65
C ARG A 478 -8.18 -1.65 -15.70
N PRO A 479 -8.68 -0.41 -15.93
CA PRO A 479 -7.85 0.78 -15.79
C PRO A 479 -7.40 0.92 -14.33
N GLU A 480 -6.13 1.26 -14.12
CA GLU A 480 -5.59 1.46 -12.77
C GLU A 480 -5.88 2.87 -12.25
N GLY A 481 -6.15 2.97 -10.94
CA GLY A 481 -6.42 4.22 -10.26
C GLY A 481 -7.89 4.64 -10.23
N ALA A 482 -8.11 5.92 -9.94
CA ALA A 482 -9.42 6.56 -9.99
C ALA A 482 -10.02 6.47 -11.41
N SER A 483 -11.32 6.16 -11.56
CA SER A 483 -12.07 6.09 -12.84
C SER A 483 -12.25 7.45 -13.54
N ALA A 484 -11.15 8.16 -13.74
CA ALA A 484 -11.03 9.37 -14.53
C ALA A 484 -10.85 9.05 -16.02
N PHE A 485 -10.99 10.07 -16.88
CA PHE A 485 -10.79 9.94 -18.31
C PHE A 485 -9.38 9.43 -18.64
N GLU A 486 -8.39 9.98 -17.92
CA GLU A 486 -6.97 9.74 -18.08
C GLU A 486 -6.60 8.28 -17.83
N ALA A 487 -7.17 7.67 -16.77
CA ALA A 487 -6.94 6.26 -16.45
C ALA A 487 -7.47 5.32 -17.54
N GLY A 488 -8.65 5.62 -18.10
CA GLY A 488 -9.22 4.86 -19.21
C GLY A 488 -8.44 5.02 -20.51
N ALA A 489 -8.04 6.25 -20.86
CA ALA A 489 -7.26 6.53 -22.06
C ALA A 489 -5.83 5.94 -21.97
N ALA A 490 -5.18 6.03 -20.81
CA ALA A 490 -3.87 5.42 -20.56
C ALA A 490 -3.94 3.88 -20.62
N ALA A 491 -4.97 3.26 -20.05
CA ALA A 491 -5.18 1.82 -20.13
C ALA A 491 -5.43 1.34 -21.58
N ALA A 492 -6.17 2.12 -22.37
CA ALA A 492 -6.37 1.85 -23.80
C ALA A 492 -5.06 1.98 -24.58
N LEU A 493 -4.25 3.02 -24.33
CA LEU A 493 -2.93 3.16 -24.93
C LEU A 493 -2.00 2.01 -24.55
N GLY A 494 -2.04 1.51 -23.31
CA GLY A 494 -1.36 0.28 -22.88
C GLY A 494 -1.91 -1.02 -23.48
N ALA A 495 -2.99 -0.97 -24.26
CA ALA A 495 -3.55 -2.10 -25.00
C ALA A 495 -3.27 -2.08 -26.51
N MET A 496 -2.86 -0.94 -27.07
CA MET A 496 -2.62 -0.76 -28.51
C MET A 496 -1.32 -1.36 -29.08
N PRO A 497 -0.17 -1.45 -28.37
CA PRO A 497 1.11 -1.88 -28.95
C PRO A 497 1.08 -3.15 -29.82
N PRO A 498 0.38 -4.25 -29.44
CA PRO A 498 0.28 -5.44 -30.30
C PRO A 498 -0.49 -5.20 -31.60
N LEU A 499 -1.32 -4.15 -31.67
CA LEU A 499 -2.13 -3.77 -32.83
C LEU A 499 -1.44 -2.69 -33.69
N LEU A 500 -0.33 -2.13 -33.23
CA LEU A 500 0.50 -1.19 -34.01
C LEU A 500 1.60 -1.91 -34.80
N VAL A 501 1.75 -3.22 -34.62
CA VAL A 501 2.64 -4.09 -35.40
C VAL A 501 1.78 -5.06 -36.22
N PRO A 502 1.61 -4.86 -37.53
CA PRO A 502 0.80 -5.75 -38.36
C PRO A 502 1.37 -7.18 -38.37
N SER A 503 0.54 -8.17 -38.06
CA SER A 503 0.94 -9.58 -37.98
C SER A 503 1.37 -10.20 -39.32
N GLU A 504 1.09 -9.55 -40.45
CA GLU A 504 1.55 -10.00 -41.77
C GLU A 504 2.98 -9.49 -42.06
N GLN A 505 3.93 -10.41 -42.07
CA GLN A 505 5.37 -10.16 -42.27
C GLN A 505 5.80 -10.19 -43.75
N ALA A 506 5.06 -10.92 -44.60
CA ALA A 506 5.51 -11.27 -45.95
C ALA A 506 5.40 -10.08 -46.93
N GLY A 507 6.52 -9.37 -47.12
CA GLY A 507 6.68 -8.39 -48.21
C GLY A 507 6.07 -7.02 -47.92
N ARG A 508 6.20 -6.50 -46.69
CA ARG A 508 5.76 -5.14 -46.35
C ARG A 508 6.31 -4.09 -47.30
N THR A 509 5.42 -3.34 -47.93
CA THR A 509 5.78 -2.20 -48.78
C THR A 509 6.27 -1.04 -47.90
N ARG A 510 7.04 -0.13 -48.50
CA ARG A 510 7.46 1.10 -47.81
C ARG A 510 6.27 1.88 -47.23
N GLU A 511 5.19 1.99 -47.99
CA GLU A 511 3.94 2.64 -47.56
C GLU A 511 3.33 2.00 -46.30
N SER A 512 3.39 0.66 -46.17
CA SER A 512 2.91 -0.04 -44.98
C SER A 512 3.80 0.18 -43.73
N ILE A 513 5.10 0.43 -43.94
CA ILE A 513 6.03 0.80 -42.87
C ILE A 513 5.77 2.24 -42.44
N ASP A 514 5.69 3.17 -43.40
CA ASP A 514 5.42 4.58 -43.15
C ASP A 514 4.09 4.76 -42.39
N ALA A 515 3.01 4.10 -42.83
CA ALA A 515 1.70 4.11 -42.16
C ALA A 515 1.70 3.48 -40.75
N GLY A 516 2.51 2.43 -40.53
CA GLY A 516 2.71 1.85 -39.19
C GLY A 516 3.42 2.81 -38.24
N LEU A 517 4.43 3.52 -38.74
CA LEU A 517 5.14 4.56 -37.97
C LEU A 517 4.24 5.75 -37.66
N ASP A 518 3.35 6.15 -38.58
CA ASP A 518 2.36 7.19 -38.32
C ASP A 518 1.36 6.78 -37.23
N ALA A 519 0.98 5.50 -37.16
CA ALA A 519 0.18 4.98 -36.04
C ALA A 519 0.94 5.06 -34.70
N TRP A 520 2.25 4.74 -34.68
CA TRP A 520 3.10 4.93 -33.50
C TRP A 520 3.30 6.41 -33.11
N ARG A 521 3.38 7.33 -34.08
CA ARG A 521 3.43 8.79 -33.82
C ARG A 521 2.13 9.28 -33.18
N ALA A 522 0.97 8.85 -33.70
CA ALA A 522 -0.33 9.14 -33.09
C ALA A 522 -0.48 8.56 -31.67
N TRP A 523 0.10 7.37 -31.43
CA TRP A 523 0.14 6.75 -30.10
C TRP A 523 0.99 7.56 -29.13
N LEU A 524 2.20 7.98 -29.52
CA LEU A 524 3.05 8.85 -28.71
C LEU A 524 2.41 10.21 -28.42
N ALA A 525 1.79 10.84 -29.41
CA ALA A 525 1.05 12.09 -29.22
C ALA A 525 -0.09 11.90 -28.19
N SER A 526 -0.82 10.78 -28.28
CA SER A 526 -1.88 10.42 -27.32
C SER A 526 -1.34 10.15 -25.92
N ALA A 527 -0.18 9.49 -25.81
CA ALA A 527 0.50 9.23 -24.54
C ALA A 527 0.99 10.54 -23.87
N GLN A 528 1.55 11.48 -24.64
CA GLN A 528 1.86 12.82 -24.15
C GLN A 528 0.60 13.60 -23.77
N GLY A 529 -0.47 13.47 -24.56
CA GLY A 529 -1.76 14.11 -24.34
C GLY A 529 -2.40 13.68 -23.02
N VAL A 530 -2.35 12.39 -22.67
CA VAL A 530 -3.00 11.86 -21.45
C VAL A 530 -2.21 12.13 -20.17
N THR A 531 -0.87 12.19 -20.21
CA THR A 531 -0.06 12.36 -18.99
C THR A 531 0.18 13.82 -18.62
N HIS A 532 -0.31 14.78 -19.39
CA HIS A 532 -0.31 16.22 -19.02
C HIS A 532 1.07 16.84 -18.78
N GLY A 533 2.14 16.23 -19.30
CA GLY A 533 3.52 16.65 -19.03
C GLY A 533 4.16 15.99 -17.80
N ASP A 534 3.47 15.10 -17.10
CA ASP A 534 4.10 14.15 -16.18
C ASP A 534 5.07 13.25 -16.97
N ALA A 535 6.36 13.52 -16.80
CA ALA A 535 7.44 12.82 -17.48
C ALA A 535 7.58 11.36 -16.98
N ALA A 536 7.26 11.09 -15.71
CA ALA A 536 7.34 9.75 -15.14
C ALA A 536 6.21 8.86 -15.67
N ALA A 537 4.96 9.35 -15.63
CA ALA A 537 3.81 8.64 -16.21
C ALA A 537 3.97 8.46 -17.72
N ARG A 538 4.51 9.46 -18.44
CA ARG A 538 4.80 9.35 -19.89
C ARG A 538 5.83 8.27 -20.15
N THR A 539 6.92 8.26 -19.39
CA THR A 539 7.99 7.26 -19.52
C THR A 539 7.45 5.86 -19.20
N ALA A 540 6.63 5.69 -18.17
CA ALA A 540 6.00 4.41 -17.85
C ALA A 540 5.12 3.87 -18.99
N LEU A 541 4.32 4.72 -19.65
CA LEU A 541 3.54 4.31 -20.84
C LEU A 541 4.45 3.93 -22.01
N ILE A 542 5.48 4.74 -22.32
CA ILE A 542 6.45 4.44 -23.39
C ILE A 542 7.17 3.12 -23.12
N LEU A 543 7.59 2.88 -21.88
CA LEU A 543 8.24 1.63 -21.45
C LEU A 543 7.31 0.43 -21.59
N ALA A 544 6.02 0.55 -21.27
CA ALA A 544 5.04 -0.50 -21.49
C ALA A 544 4.84 -0.82 -22.98
N GLY A 545 4.78 0.20 -23.85
CA GLY A 545 4.70 0.02 -25.30
C GLY A 545 5.96 -0.58 -25.90
N MET A 546 7.13 -0.13 -25.44
CA MET A 546 8.43 -0.67 -25.79
C MET A 546 8.55 -2.14 -25.38
N ASN A 547 8.15 -2.51 -24.16
CA ASN A 547 8.24 -3.90 -23.69
C ASN A 547 7.49 -4.89 -24.58
N VAL A 548 6.34 -4.50 -25.16
CA VAL A 548 5.62 -5.32 -26.15
C VAL A 548 6.41 -5.46 -27.45
N LEU A 549 7.05 -4.39 -27.95
CA LEU A 549 7.90 -4.46 -29.14
C LEU A 549 9.10 -5.41 -28.98
N LEU A 550 9.63 -5.55 -27.76
CA LEU A 550 10.84 -6.34 -27.52
C LEU A 550 10.57 -7.81 -27.18
N ILE A 551 9.34 -8.16 -26.78
CA ILE A 551 8.96 -9.51 -26.33
C ILE A 551 7.99 -10.17 -27.31
N ASP A 552 6.98 -9.45 -27.78
CA ASP A 552 5.86 -10.02 -28.55
C ASP A 552 5.95 -9.75 -30.06
N ALA A 553 6.73 -8.76 -30.49
CA ALA A 553 6.83 -8.37 -31.89
C ALA A 553 7.91 -9.15 -32.67
N PRO A 554 7.88 -9.13 -34.02
CA PRO A 554 8.94 -9.68 -34.85
C PRO A 554 10.30 -9.03 -34.57
N GLN A 555 11.37 -9.80 -34.73
CA GLN A 555 12.74 -9.34 -34.48
C GLN A 555 13.08 -8.12 -35.36
N PRO A 556 13.66 -7.04 -34.81
CA PRO A 556 13.95 -5.81 -35.57
C PRO A 556 15.04 -5.98 -36.64
N THR A 557 15.79 -7.09 -36.61
CA THR A 557 16.69 -7.48 -37.70
C THR A 557 15.97 -8.00 -38.94
N ASP A 558 14.75 -8.54 -38.77
CA ASP A 558 13.90 -9.08 -39.83
C ASP A 558 12.76 -8.11 -40.19
N ASP A 559 12.36 -7.25 -39.25
CA ASP A 559 11.24 -6.31 -39.39
C ASP A 559 11.67 -4.84 -39.18
N ARG A 560 11.76 -4.13 -40.31
CA ARG A 560 12.12 -2.71 -40.35
C ARG A 560 11.14 -1.78 -39.63
N LEU A 561 9.84 -2.10 -39.57
CA LEU A 561 8.88 -1.28 -38.83
C LEU A 561 9.15 -1.37 -37.33
N VAL A 562 9.46 -2.57 -36.82
CA VAL A 562 9.79 -2.75 -35.40
C VAL A 562 11.09 -2.00 -35.06
N PHE A 563 12.12 -2.10 -35.90
CA PHE A 563 13.36 -1.33 -35.72
C PHE A 563 13.11 0.19 -35.64
N GLU A 564 12.35 0.76 -36.58
CA GLU A 564 12.07 2.21 -36.61
C GLU A 564 11.08 2.65 -35.51
N ALA A 565 10.15 1.78 -35.09
CA ALA A 565 9.24 2.04 -33.97
C ALA A 565 9.98 2.01 -32.61
N ILE A 566 10.89 1.05 -32.41
CA ILE A 566 11.81 1.03 -31.26
C ILE A 566 12.61 2.34 -31.22
N GLY A 567 13.16 2.78 -32.36
CA GLY A 567 13.90 4.04 -32.44
C GLY A 567 13.03 5.25 -32.05
N LEU A 568 11.81 5.32 -32.58
CA LEU A 568 10.85 6.39 -32.28
C LEU A 568 10.48 6.45 -30.79
N LEU A 569 10.21 5.30 -30.15
CA LEU A 569 9.94 5.22 -28.71
C LEU A 569 11.17 5.56 -27.87
N ALA A 570 12.36 5.12 -28.28
CA ALA A 570 13.60 5.42 -27.58
C ALA A 570 13.89 6.92 -27.53
N VAL A 571 13.65 7.65 -28.62
CA VAL A 571 13.82 9.12 -28.68
C VAL A 571 12.79 9.87 -27.83
N ALA A 572 11.60 9.32 -27.61
CA ALA A 572 10.55 9.94 -26.81
C ALA A 572 10.74 9.82 -25.28
N MET A 573 11.67 8.97 -24.82
CA MET A 573 12.00 8.82 -23.40
C MET A 573 12.91 9.94 -22.89
N ASP A 574 12.79 10.26 -21.60
CA ASP A 574 13.77 11.11 -20.94
C ASP A 574 15.01 10.27 -20.54
N TRP A 575 16.16 10.69 -21.03
CA TRP A 575 17.47 10.08 -20.76
C TRP A 575 18.36 10.95 -19.87
N SER A 576 17.78 11.92 -19.14
CA SER A 576 18.47 12.73 -18.15
C SER A 576 19.07 11.89 -17.01
N GLU A 577 19.93 12.51 -16.22
CA GLU A 577 20.60 11.85 -15.09
C GLU A 577 19.58 11.57 -13.97
N GLY A 578 19.53 10.33 -13.48
CA GLY A 578 18.47 9.85 -12.58
C GLY A 578 17.13 9.50 -13.26
N ALA A 579 17.01 9.58 -14.58
CA ALA A 579 15.78 9.17 -15.27
C ALA A 579 15.64 7.63 -15.33
N ALA A 580 14.43 7.14 -15.03
CA ALA A 580 14.10 5.71 -14.98
C ALA A 580 14.41 4.92 -16.28
N ALA A 581 14.50 5.60 -17.44
CA ALA A 581 14.87 4.97 -18.71
C ALA A 581 16.28 4.38 -18.69
N ARG A 582 17.25 5.00 -17.99
CA ARG A 582 18.64 4.51 -17.88
C ARG A 582 18.70 3.20 -17.10
N GLU A 583 18.09 3.16 -15.92
CA GLU A 583 17.99 1.96 -15.08
C GLU A 583 17.20 0.84 -15.76
N TRP A 584 16.11 1.19 -16.45
CA TRP A 584 15.35 0.24 -17.25
C TRP A 584 16.23 -0.37 -18.35
N LEU A 585 16.98 0.44 -19.11
CA LEU A 585 17.81 -0.07 -20.19
C LEU A 585 18.93 -0.99 -19.68
N VAL A 586 19.59 -0.63 -18.58
CA VAL A 586 20.60 -1.51 -17.94
C VAL A 586 19.98 -2.85 -17.54
N ARG A 587 18.79 -2.87 -16.92
CA ARG A 587 18.09 -4.13 -16.58
C ARG A 587 17.65 -4.91 -17.83
N LEU A 588 17.25 -4.21 -18.89
CA LEU A 588 16.74 -4.80 -20.13
C LEU A 588 17.81 -5.58 -20.90
N ILE A 589 19.07 -5.11 -20.89
CA ILE A 589 20.15 -5.73 -21.66
C ILE A 589 20.39 -7.19 -21.28
N ASP A 590 20.07 -7.59 -20.04
CA ASP A 590 20.17 -8.98 -19.56
C ASP A 590 18.82 -9.73 -19.52
N ALA A 591 17.73 -9.10 -19.95
CA ALA A 591 16.42 -9.73 -19.93
C ALA A 591 16.39 -10.92 -20.93
N PRO A 592 16.05 -12.15 -20.50
CA PRO A 592 16.16 -13.35 -21.33
C PRO A 592 15.12 -13.42 -22.46
N GLY A 593 14.08 -12.59 -22.41
CA GLY A 593 13.09 -12.46 -23.49
C GLY A 593 13.44 -11.40 -24.54
N VAL A 594 14.50 -10.61 -24.33
CA VAL A 594 14.92 -9.53 -25.25
C VAL A 594 16.09 -10.05 -26.08
N SER A 595 16.04 -9.88 -27.41
CA SER A 595 17.11 -10.36 -28.29
C SER A 595 18.31 -9.40 -28.36
N SER A 596 19.41 -9.88 -28.93
CA SER A 596 20.55 -9.03 -29.28
C SER A 596 20.24 -8.02 -30.40
N GLY A 597 19.25 -8.31 -31.25
CA GLY A 597 18.75 -7.38 -32.27
C GLY A 597 17.97 -6.22 -31.65
N ASP A 598 17.17 -6.51 -30.63
CA ASP A 598 16.41 -5.53 -29.84
C ASP A 598 17.33 -4.59 -29.06
N VAL A 599 18.31 -5.17 -28.35
CA VAL A 599 19.34 -4.40 -27.63
C VAL A 599 20.14 -3.52 -28.59
N HIS A 600 20.52 -4.04 -29.76
CA HIS A 600 21.18 -3.26 -30.81
C HIS A 600 20.30 -2.11 -31.34
N ALA A 601 19.01 -2.36 -31.61
CA ALA A 601 18.08 -1.35 -32.11
C ALA A 601 17.89 -0.19 -31.12
N ILE A 602 17.68 -0.50 -29.83
CA ILE A 602 17.54 0.53 -28.80
C ILE A 602 18.85 1.31 -28.64
N LEU A 603 19.98 0.63 -28.40
CA LEU A 603 21.24 1.33 -28.14
C LEU A 603 21.70 2.15 -29.35
N SER A 604 21.46 1.67 -30.57
CA SER A 604 21.69 2.46 -31.80
C SER A 604 20.85 3.74 -31.81
N ALA A 605 19.55 3.65 -31.51
CA ALA A 605 18.67 4.82 -31.49
C ALA A 605 19.06 5.81 -30.38
N VAL A 606 19.37 5.32 -29.18
CA VAL A 606 19.79 6.14 -28.04
C VAL A 606 21.12 6.85 -28.35
N ALA A 607 22.12 6.14 -28.87
CA ALA A 607 23.42 6.71 -29.22
C ALA A 607 23.34 7.75 -30.36
N THR A 608 22.46 7.55 -31.33
CA THR A 608 22.37 8.43 -32.52
C THR A 608 21.39 9.58 -32.40
N GLN A 609 20.32 9.44 -31.61
CA GLN A 609 19.18 10.37 -31.62
C GLN A 609 18.80 10.89 -30.22
N ALA A 610 19.31 10.33 -29.12
CA ALA A 610 19.02 10.78 -27.75
C ALA A 610 20.25 11.41 -27.08
N PRO A 611 20.66 12.65 -27.43
CA PRO A 611 21.90 13.27 -26.94
C PRO A 611 21.96 13.42 -25.41
N GLY A 612 20.81 13.46 -24.72
CA GLY A 612 20.74 13.48 -23.25
C GLY A 612 21.29 12.23 -22.57
N ALA A 613 21.32 11.08 -23.28
CA ALA A 613 21.85 9.83 -22.76
C ALA A 613 23.40 9.81 -22.64
N ARG A 614 24.09 10.67 -23.40
CA ARG A 614 25.56 10.70 -23.54
C ARG A 614 26.16 9.32 -23.92
N LEU A 615 25.42 8.53 -24.68
CA LEU A 615 25.83 7.19 -25.11
C LEU A 615 26.73 7.26 -26.34
N ASP A 616 27.95 6.71 -26.23
CA ASP A 616 28.87 6.55 -27.35
C ASP A 616 28.45 5.37 -28.25
N ILE A 617 28.60 5.50 -29.57
CA ILE A 617 28.26 4.43 -30.53
C ILE A 617 29.12 3.17 -30.36
N SER A 618 30.29 3.28 -29.73
CA SER A 618 31.15 2.14 -29.35
C SER A 618 30.56 1.25 -28.23
N LEU A 619 29.51 1.70 -27.55
CA LEU A 619 28.73 0.90 -26.59
C LEU A 619 27.49 0.25 -27.21
N VAL A 620 27.31 0.35 -28.54
CA VAL A 620 26.26 -0.34 -29.27
C VAL A 620 26.74 -1.75 -29.65
N PRO A 621 26.09 -2.84 -29.18
CA PRO A 621 26.47 -4.19 -29.55
C PRO A 621 26.25 -4.45 -31.04
N PRO A 622 26.94 -5.42 -31.66
CA PRO A 622 26.50 -5.97 -32.93
C PRO A 622 25.10 -6.59 -32.79
N ALA A 623 24.27 -6.53 -33.85
CA ALA A 623 22.90 -7.08 -33.84
C ALA A 623 22.79 -8.60 -33.56
N ARG A 624 23.93 -9.30 -33.51
CA ARG A 624 24.05 -10.73 -33.16
C ARG A 624 25.00 -10.95 -31.97
N ALA A 625 25.12 -9.96 -31.08
CA ALA A 625 25.93 -10.06 -29.87
C ALA A 625 25.54 -11.30 -29.04
N THR A 626 26.54 -11.93 -28.44
CA THR A 626 26.38 -13.00 -27.47
C THR A 626 25.90 -12.45 -26.12
N ASP A 627 25.38 -13.32 -25.25
CA ASP A 627 24.99 -12.94 -23.89
C ASP A 627 26.16 -12.40 -23.06
N LEU A 628 27.40 -12.78 -23.40
CA LEU A 628 28.61 -12.25 -22.76
C LEU A 628 28.86 -10.79 -23.17
N GLU A 629 28.83 -10.51 -24.48
CA GLU A 629 28.97 -9.14 -25.00
C GLU A 629 27.84 -8.21 -24.53
N ARG A 630 26.61 -8.73 -24.37
CA ARG A 630 25.50 -8.01 -23.76
C ARG A 630 25.80 -7.60 -22.32
N ARG A 631 26.29 -8.52 -21.48
CA ARG A 631 26.71 -8.22 -20.10
C ARG A 631 27.84 -7.19 -20.08
N GLU A 632 28.91 -7.39 -20.84
CA GLU A 632 29.99 -6.40 -20.89
C GLU A 632 29.53 -4.98 -21.24
N ILE A 633 28.49 -4.84 -22.09
CA ILE A 633 27.90 -3.56 -22.45
C ILE A 633 26.99 -3.02 -21.35
N ARG A 634 26.17 -3.87 -20.71
CA ARG A 634 25.41 -3.54 -19.50
C ARG A 634 26.31 -2.97 -18.41
N ASP A 635 27.45 -3.61 -18.16
CA ASP A 635 28.39 -3.26 -17.09
C ASP A 635 29.00 -1.88 -17.38
N ARG A 636 29.47 -1.68 -18.62
CA ARG A 636 30.00 -0.39 -19.10
C ARG A 636 28.95 0.72 -19.06
N LEU A 637 27.70 0.44 -19.40
CA LEU A 637 26.59 1.40 -19.31
C LEU A 637 26.25 1.75 -17.87
N ALA A 638 26.22 0.75 -16.99
CA ALA A 638 25.97 0.94 -15.58
C ALA A 638 27.09 1.77 -14.93
N ILE A 639 28.36 1.53 -15.27
CA ILE A 639 29.50 2.38 -14.87
C ILE A 639 29.36 3.80 -15.45
N LEU A 640 29.09 3.93 -16.76
CA LEU A 640 28.95 5.23 -17.45
C LEU A 640 27.87 6.12 -16.84
N TRP A 641 26.78 5.53 -16.36
CA TRP A 641 25.66 6.24 -15.76
C TRP A 641 25.66 6.23 -14.22
N ASN A 642 26.74 5.74 -13.58
CA ASN A 642 26.87 5.62 -12.13
C ASN A 642 25.71 4.84 -11.47
N LEU A 643 25.32 3.74 -12.12
CA LEU A 643 24.31 2.73 -11.71
C LEU A 643 24.95 1.39 -11.30
N ALA A 644 26.27 1.27 -11.39
CA ALA A 644 27.04 0.07 -11.07
C ALA A 644 27.76 0.20 -9.72
N ASP A 645 27.13 -0.35 -8.68
CA ASP A 645 27.86 -1.07 -7.63
C ASP A 645 27.66 -2.57 -7.88
N GLU A 646 28.42 -3.12 -8.84
CA GLU A 646 28.33 -4.54 -9.18
C GLU A 646 29.00 -5.45 -8.15
N GLN A 647 30.03 -4.96 -7.45
CA GLN A 647 30.62 -5.68 -6.31
C GLN A 647 29.58 -5.88 -5.21
N ASP A 648 28.77 -4.86 -4.93
CA ASP A 648 27.71 -4.93 -3.93
C ASP A 648 26.59 -5.88 -4.38
N ARG A 649 26.32 -6.04 -5.68
CA ARG A 649 25.30 -7.00 -6.15
C ARG A 649 25.69 -8.45 -5.90
N ASP A 650 26.95 -8.83 -6.13
CA ASP A 650 27.44 -10.19 -5.87
C ASP A 650 27.66 -10.45 -4.37
N ALA A 651 28.06 -9.41 -3.61
CA ALA A 651 28.10 -9.45 -2.16
C ALA A 651 26.69 -9.65 -1.58
N LEU A 652 25.72 -8.82 -1.97
CA LEU A 652 24.30 -8.90 -1.59
C LEU A 652 23.67 -10.25 -1.98
N ALA A 653 23.98 -10.77 -3.17
CA ALA A 653 23.55 -12.11 -3.60
C ALA A 653 24.12 -13.22 -2.72
N SER A 654 25.33 -13.04 -2.19
CA SER A 654 26.00 -14.00 -1.30
C SER A 654 25.44 -13.90 0.12
N ALA A 655 25.34 -12.69 0.68
CA ALA A 655 24.72 -12.42 1.98
C ALA A 655 23.27 -12.92 2.04
N TRP A 656 22.49 -12.72 0.97
CA TRP A 656 21.13 -13.23 0.87
C TRP A 656 21.06 -14.77 0.91
N ARG A 657 21.97 -15.46 0.21
CA ARG A 657 22.04 -16.93 0.21
C ARG A 657 22.51 -17.50 1.55
N GLU A 658 23.48 -16.85 2.18
CA GLU A 658 23.99 -17.20 3.51
C GLU A 658 22.88 -17.04 4.56
N GLY A 659 22.24 -15.87 4.64
CA GLY A 659 21.08 -15.63 5.50
C GLY A 659 19.91 -16.60 5.24
N ALA A 660 19.60 -16.92 3.98
CA ALA A 660 18.57 -17.91 3.64
C ALA A 660 18.91 -19.33 4.09
N SER A 661 20.19 -19.73 4.01
CA SER A 661 20.69 -21.01 4.51
C SER A 661 20.61 -21.05 6.05
N ASP A 662 21.07 -20.01 6.72
CA ASP A 662 21.15 -19.95 8.18
C ASP A 662 19.78 -19.86 8.83
N ALA A 663 18.87 -19.03 8.31
CA ALA A 663 17.49 -18.95 8.78
C ALA A 663 16.76 -20.31 8.66
N ARG A 664 17.06 -21.08 7.60
CA ARG A 664 16.54 -22.43 7.41
C ARG A 664 17.18 -23.44 8.38
N ALA A 665 18.48 -23.33 8.64
CA ALA A 665 19.16 -24.15 9.64
C ALA A 665 18.59 -23.90 11.05
N ARG A 666 18.40 -22.62 11.43
CA ARG A 666 17.74 -22.20 12.67
C ARG A 666 16.33 -22.76 12.79
N ARG A 667 15.47 -22.59 11.76
CA ARG A 667 14.10 -23.14 11.72
C ARG A 667 14.04 -24.64 12.03
N ASN A 668 15.02 -25.41 11.56
CA ASN A 668 15.10 -26.85 11.78
C ASN A 668 15.65 -27.24 13.16
N ALA A 669 16.35 -26.32 13.84
CA ALA A 669 16.87 -26.48 15.19
C ALA A 669 15.91 -25.95 16.27
N SER A 670 15.04 -24.99 15.95
CA SER A 670 14.00 -24.46 16.83
C SER A 670 13.14 -25.56 17.44
N LEU A 671 12.87 -25.43 18.73
CA LEU A 671 12.11 -26.38 19.55
C LEU A 671 10.83 -25.76 20.12
N THR A 672 10.77 -24.43 20.25
CA THR A 672 9.61 -23.72 20.82
C THR A 672 8.78 -22.99 19.76
N PRO A 673 7.47 -22.74 20.01
CA PRO A 673 6.62 -21.95 19.11
C PRO A 673 7.11 -20.51 18.90
N GLU A 674 7.75 -19.90 19.90
CA GLU A 674 8.34 -18.56 19.86
C GLU A 674 9.55 -18.54 18.91
N GLU A 675 10.46 -19.51 19.05
CA GLU A 675 11.63 -19.67 18.16
C GLU A 675 11.21 -19.94 16.70
N HIS A 676 10.12 -20.68 16.49
CA HIS A 676 9.56 -20.88 15.16
C HIS A 676 8.94 -19.60 14.58
N LEU A 677 8.29 -18.76 15.39
CA LEU A 677 7.77 -17.48 14.92
C LEU A 677 8.92 -16.50 14.63
N ALA A 678 9.94 -16.42 15.50
CA ALA A 678 11.15 -15.64 15.27
C ALA A 678 11.85 -16.06 13.96
N SER A 679 11.99 -17.37 13.72
CA SER A 679 12.49 -17.91 12.44
C SER A 679 11.64 -17.48 11.24
N ALA A 680 10.32 -17.36 11.40
CA ALA A 680 9.44 -16.84 10.36
C ALA A 680 9.66 -15.34 10.09
N VAL A 681 9.94 -14.53 11.12
CA VAL A 681 10.32 -13.11 10.94
C VAL A 681 11.59 -13.01 10.11
N VAL A 682 12.65 -13.76 10.45
CA VAL A 682 13.92 -13.77 9.68
C VAL A 682 13.67 -14.16 8.22
N LEU A 683 12.92 -15.24 7.97
CA LEU A 683 12.59 -15.68 6.60
C LEU A 683 11.72 -14.65 5.84
N SER A 684 10.87 -13.90 6.52
CA SER A 684 10.12 -12.78 5.93
C SER A 684 11.06 -11.63 5.56
N ARG A 685 11.98 -11.23 6.44
CA ARG A 685 12.98 -10.16 6.16
C ARG A 685 13.92 -10.55 5.01
N ILE A 686 14.30 -11.82 4.90
CA ILE A 686 15.06 -12.34 3.73
C ILE A 686 14.23 -12.25 2.45
N SER A 687 12.92 -12.54 2.51
CA SER A 687 12.01 -12.34 1.37
C SER A 687 11.77 -10.86 1.03
N GLU A 688 11.90 -9.97 2.02
CA GLU A 688 11.81 -8.52 1.86
C GLU A 688 13.07 -7.96 1.21
N ALA A 689 14.26 -8.39 1.64
CA ALA A 689 15.52 -8.07 0.97
C ALA A 689 15.54 -8.56 -0.49
N ALA A 690 15.00 -9.77 -0.76
CA ALA A 690 14.81 -10.25 -2.14
C ALA A 690 13.90 -9.33 -2.98
N HIS A 691 12.83 -8.82 -2.36
CA HIS A 691 11.89 -7.89 -3.00
C HIS A 691 12.51 -6.50 -3.26
N LEU A 692 13.22 -5.95 -2.28
CA LEU A 692 13.97 -4.69 -2.41
C LEU A 692 15.04 -4.79 -3.50
N ARG A 693 15.86 -5.86 -3.48
CA ARG A 693 16.82 -6.19 -4.55
C ARG A 693 16.16 -6.31 -5.91
N TRP A 694 15.00 -6.97 -6.02
CA TRP A 694 14.24 -7.11 -7.28
C TRP A 694 13.72 -5.76 -7.79
N ARG A 695 13.33 -4.84 -6.91
CA ARG A 695 12.96 -3.46 -7.27
C ARG A 695 14.16 -2.60 -7.71
N GLY A 696 15.38 -2.99 -7.34
CA GLY A 696 16.62 -2.23 -7.56
C GLY A 696 17.09 -1.43 -6.35
N LEU A 697 16.45 -1.58 -5.20
CA LEU A 697 16.83 -0.94 -3.93
C LEU A 697 17.89 -1.79 -3.23
N THR A 698 19.09 -1.86 -3.81
CA THR A 698 20.15 -2.77 -3.34
C THR A 698 20.73 -2.36 -1.98
N GLN A 699 20.86 -1.06 -1.70
CA GLN A 699 21.34 -0.59 -0.41
C GLN A 699 20.36 -0.92 0.73
N GLU A 700 19.07 -0.64 0.56
CA GLU A 700 18.04 -1.01 1.55
C GLU A 700 17.98 -2.53 1.79
N ALA A 701 18.25 -3.34 0.75
CA ALA A 701 18.34 -4.78 0.87
C ALA A 701 19.60 -5.24 1.64
N ASP A 702 20.72 -4.54 1.50
CA ASP A 702 21.97 -4.83 2.21
C ASP A 702 21.87 -4.45 3.68
N ASP A 703 21.39 -3.23 3.97
CA ASP A 703 21.10 -2.75 5.32
C ASP A 703 20.15 -3.71 6.07
N LEU A 704 19.13 -4.23 5.39
CA LEU A 704 18.19 -5.21 5.97
C LEU A 704 18.83 -6.60 6.18
N LEU A 705 19.76 -7.03 5.32
CA LEU A 705 20.47 -8.30 5.47
C LEU A 705 21.54 -8.23 6.57
N PHE A 706 22.16 -7.08 6.77
CA PHE A 706 23.13 -6.84 7.84
C PHE A 706 22.47 -6.85 9.23
N ASN A 707 21.25 -6.29 9.35
CA ASN A 707 20.51 -6.16 10.62
C ASN A 707 19.32 -7.13 10.70
N LEU A 708 19.43 -8.35 10.16
CA LEU A 708 18.32 -9.34 10.12
C LEU A 708 17.76 -9.64 11.52
N ASP A 709 18.67 -9.83 12.47
CA ASP A 709 18.37 -10.40 13.79
C ASP A 709 18.20 -9.34 14.89
N ASP A 710 18.75 -8.14 14.76
CA ASP A 710 18.82 -7.11 15.82
C ASP A 710 17.49 -6.85 16.54
N ASP A 711 16.41 -6.59 15.79
CA ASP A 711 15.07 -6.34 16.36
C ASP A 711 14.48 -7.60 17.04
N ILE A 712 14.84 -8.78 16.55
CA ILE A 712 14.35 -10.08 17.01
C ILE A 712 15.08 -10.48 18.29
N GLU A 713 16.40 -10.33 18.34
CA GLU A 713 17.21 -10.52 19.54
C GLU A 713 16.84 -9.51 20.63
N ALA A 714 16.57 -8.25 20.27
CA ALA A 714 16.06 -7.26 21.21
C ALA A 714 14.69 -7.70 21.80
N THR A 715 13.76 -8.16 20.96
CA THR A 715 12.46 -8.67 21.41
C THR A 715 12.58 -9.90 22.32
N LEU A 716 13.40 -10.88 21.94
CA LEU A 716 13.63 -12.10 22.73
C LEU A 716 14.39 -11.83 24.04
N SER A 717 15.34 -10.89 24.04
CA SER A 717 16.05 -10.48 25.26
C SER A 717 15.15 -9.72 26.22
N LEU A 718 14.27 -8.84 25.72
CA LEU A 718 13.27 -8.16 26.54
C LEU A 718 12.28 -9.15 27.17
N ALA A 719 11.92 -10.22 26.45
CA ALA A 719 11.09 -11.29 26.96
C ALA A 719 11.75 -12.05 28.12
N ALA A 720 12.99 -12.51 27.93
CA ALA A 720 13.73 -13.24 28.95
C ALA A 720 13.91 -12.41 30.24
N ASP A 721 14.11 -11.10 30.09
CA ASP A 721 14.16 -10.14 31.20
C ASP A 721 12.79 -9.94 31.88
N ALA A 722 11.69 -9.94 31.13
CA ALA A 722 10.33 -9.73 31.63
C ALA A 722 9.84 -10.91 32.48
N THR A 723 10.00 -12.15 31.99
CA THR A 723 9.60 -13.38 32.70
C THR A 723 10.29 -13.51 34.06
N GLY A 724 11.50 -12.93 34.21
CA GLY A 724 12.22 -12.87 35.48
C GLY A 724 11.75 -11.79 36.47
N ARG A 725 11.12 -10.71 35.99
CA ARG A 725 10.71 -9.55 36.82
C ARG A 725 9.25 -9.53 37.20
N ALA A 726 8.35 -10.02 36.33
CA ALA A 726 6.91 -9.77 36.44
C ALA A 726 6.26 -10.19 37.77
N LEU A 727 6.84 -11.17 38.48
CA LEU A 727 6.37 -11.65 39.79
C LEU A 727 7.51 -11.93 40.80
N SER A 728 8.72 -11.42 40.59
CA SER A 728 9.78 -11.58 41.59
C SER A 728 9.55 -10.63 42.77
N ASP A 729 9.59 -11.14 44.00
CA ASP A 729 9.60 -10.30 45.21
C ASP A 729 10.80 -9.35 45.17
N GLY A 730 10.57 -8.09 44.76
CA GLY A 730 11.62 -7.09 44.62
C GLY A 730 12.36 -6.92 45.94
N SER A 731 13.70 -7.01 45.94
CA SER A 731 14.47 -7.08 47.19
C SER A 731 14.32 -5.79 48.00
N GLY A 732 13.46 -5.84 49.03
CA GLY A 732 13.08 -4.67 49.83
C GLY A 732 11.62 -4.21 49.69
N ASP A 733 10.73 -5.03 49.10
CA ASP A 733 9.27 -4.90 49.32
C ASP A 733 8.92 -4.99 50.81
N GLY A 734 7.81 -4.36 51.19
CA GLY A 734 7.30 -4.32 52.56
C GLY A 734 8.10 -3.42 53.51
N VAL A 735 9.35 -3.05 53.18
CA VAL A 735 10.18 -2.18 54.04
C VAL A 735 9.60 -0.76 54.11
N TRP A 736 9.03 -0.25 53.01
CA TRP A 736 8.35 1.04 53.04
C TRP A 736 7.00 0.94 53.75
N ALA A 737 6.22 -0.10 53.46
CA ALA A 737 4.95 -0.39 54.13
C ALA A 737 5.11 -0.50 55.65
N GLU A 738 6.14 -1.20 56.15
CA GLU A 738 6.43 -1.32 57.57
C GLU A 738 6.69 0.06 58.21
N GLN A 739 7.61 0.85 57.63
CA GLN A 739 7.90 2.21 58.11
C GLN A 739 6.65 3.11 58.09
N TYR A 740 5.83 2.98 57.04
CA TYR A 740 4.59 3.73 56.88
C TYR A 740 3.54 3.37 57.93
N LEU A 741 3.36 2.08 58.21
CA LEU A 741 2.45 1.59 59.23
C LEU A 741 2.94 1.93 60.65
N LEU A 742 4.25 1.86 60.91
CA LEU A 742 4.87 2.27 62.17
C LEU A 742 4.71 3.77 62.46
N ALA A 743 4.63 4.63 61.44
CA ALA A 743 4.33 6.06 61.61
C ALA A 743 2.91 6.32 62.18
N GLY A 744 2.00 5.34 62.08
CA GLY A 744 0.72 5.29 62.79
C GLY A 744 -0.17 6.53 62.59
N ARG A 745 -0.35 7.32 63.65
CA ARG A 745 -1.18 8.54 63.62
C ARG A 745 -0.40 9.82 63.27
N SER A 746 0.92 9.74 63.05
CA SER A 746 1.74 10.91 62.73
C SER A 746 1.56 11.34 61.27
N ILE A 747 0.61 12.26 61.04
CA ILE A 747 0.29 12.79 59.71
C ILE A 747 1.52 13.35 58.99
N PRO A 748 2.42 14.15 59.62
CA PRO A 748 3.59 14.69 58.92
C PRO A 748 4.55 13.59 58.43
N ILE A 749 4.81 12.58 59.27
CA ILE A 749 5.70 11.46 58.89
C ILE A 749 5.09 10.65 57.74
N ARG A 750 3.78 10.40 57.76
CA ARG A 750 3.10 9.67 56.67
C ARG A 750 3.09 10.44 55.35
N ILE A 751 2.99 11.77 55.38
CA ILE A 751 3.12 12.61 54.16
C ILE A 751 4.56 12.59 53.65
N ASP A 752 5.55 12.64 54.55
CA ASP A 752 6.96 12.55 54.17
C ASP A 752 7.29 11.18 53.53
N LEU A 753 6.86 10.07 54.15
CA LEU A 753 7.03 8.73 53.60
C LEU A 753 6.29 8.51 52.27
N LEU A 754 5.13 9.15 52.03
CA LEU A 754 4.51 9.17 50.70
C LEU A 754 5.28 10.04 49.71
N THR A 755 5.92 11.12 50.16
CA THR A 755 6.80 11.94 49.31
C THR A 755 8.04 11.15 48.88
N GLN A 756 8.61 10.35 49.80
CA GLN A 756 9.70 9.41 49.52
C GLN A 756 9.25 8.25 48.59
N ALA A 757 8.04 7.71 48.80
CA ALA A 757 7.45 6.73 47.89
C ALA A 757 7.29 7.30 46.47
N ALA A 758 6.83 8.54 46.33
CA ALA A 758 6.64 9.20 45.05
C ALA A 758 7.95 9.41 44.26
N SER A 759 9.13 9.40 44.91
CA SER A 759 10.43 9.44 44.23
C SER A 759 11.09 8.07 44.08
N ARG A 760 10.79 7.11 44.96
CA ARG A 760 11.30 5.73 44.90
C ARG A 760 10.54 4.85 43.91
N PHE A 761 9.21 4.92 43.90
CA PHE A 761 8.35 4.10 43.04
C PHE A 761 8.18 4.76 41.66
N THR A 762 9.21 4.63 40.82
CA THR A 762 9.21 5.14 39.44
C THR A 762 8.80 4.10 38.40
N ILE A 763 9.15 2.83 38.62
CA ILE A 763 8.89 1.72 37.68
C ILE A 763 8.36 0.49 38.42
N ASP A 764 8.89 0.19 39.61
CA ASP A 764 8.59 -1.03 40.37
C ASP A 764 8.11 -0.71 41.80
N ILE A 765 7.20 -1.55 42.31
CA ILE A 765 6.65 -1.56 43.66
C ILE A 765 6.22 -3.00 43.97
N GLY A 766 6.68 -3.57 45.07
CA GLY A 766 6.31 -4.93 45.44
C GLY A 766 4.87 -5.06 45.96
N PRO A 767 4.36 -6.29 46.12
CA PRO A 767 2.98 -6.54 46.51
C PRO A 767 2.60 -5.90 47.85
N VAL A 768 3.45 -5.94 48.87
CA VAL A 768 3.13 -5.43 50.21
C VAL A 768 3.11 -3.90 50.22
N ASP A 769 4.08 -3.25 49.57
CA ASP A 769 4.10 -1.80 49.41
C ASP A 769 2.88 -1.32 48.57
N ALA A 770 2.49 -2.07 47.53
CA ALA A 770 1.32 -1.78 46.70
C ALA A 770 -0.01 -1.90 47.47
N GLU A 771 -0.19 -2.94 48.29
CA GLU A 771 -1.39 -3.14 49.12
C GLU A 771 -1.62 -1.95 50.06
N VAL A 772 -0.57 -1.54 50.79
CA VAL A 772 -0.63 -0.39 51.70
C VAL A 772 -0.89 0.91 50.95
N LEU A 773 -0.21 1.14 49.83
CA LEU A 773 -0.38 2.36 49.03
C LEU A 773 -1.80 2.49 48.45
N VAL A 774 -2.36 1.40 47.89
CA VAL A 774 -3.72 1.39 47.34
C VAL A 774 -4.77 1.55 48.43
N ARG A 775 -4.62 0.85 49.57
CA ARG A 775 -5.49 1.00 50.75
C ARG A 775 -5.57 2.46 51.22
N GLU A 776 -4.44 3.16 51.27
CA GLU A 776 -4.40 4.58 51.63
C GLU A 776 -4.97 5.51 50.55
N ALA A 777 -4.77 5.21 49.27
CA ALA A 777 -5.40 5.95 48.17
C ALA A 777 -6.94 5.91 48.22
N VAL A 778 -7.53 4.77 48.60
CA VAL A 778 -8.98 4.53 48.56
C VAL A 778 -9.73 4.79 49.87
N ARG A 779 -9.05 4.71 51.03
CA ARG A 779 -9.65 4.88 52.38
C ARG A 779 -8.89 5.83 53.30
N GLY A 780 -7.72 6.32 52.91
CA GLY A 780 -6.79 6.98 53.80
C GLY A 780 -7.37 8.21 54.53
N SER A 781 -6.85 8.45 55.73
CA SER A 781 -7.23 9.58 56.57
C SER A 781 -5.99 10.13 57.28
N PRO A 782 -5.82 11.47 57.34
CA PRO A 782 -6.69 12.53 56.83
C PRO A 782 -6.63 12.70 55.29
N PRO A 783 -7.54 13.51 54.68
CA PRO A 783 -7.62 13.67 53.22
C PRO A 783 -6.31 14.00 52.47
N PRO A 784 -5.36 14.81 53.01
CA PRO A 784 -4.08 15.05 52.33
C PRO A 784 -3.26 13.77 52.11
N VAL A 785 -3.31 12.82 53.05
CA VAL A 785 -2.58 11.55 52.98
C VAL A 785 -3.18 10.66 51.89
N ALA A 786 -4.50 10.54 51.86
CA ALA A 786 -5.19 9.82 50.78
C ALA A 786 -4.98 10.47 49.41
N GLN A 787 -4.84 11.80 49.33
CA GLN A 787 -4.57 12.49 48.06
C GLN A 787 -3.15 12.18 47.56
N ALA A 788 -2.14 12.30 48.41
CA ALA A 788 -0.77 11.93 48.05
C ALA A 788 -0.66 10.47 47.60
N ALA A 789 -1.27 9.52 48.32
CA ALA A 789 -1.30 8.11 47.91
C ALA A 789 -1.98 7.89 46.54
N TYR A 790 -3.14 8.52 46.31
CA TYR A 790 -3.85 8.47 45.03
C TYR A 790 -3.03 9.02 43.86
N ASP A 791 -2.27 10.09 44.07
CA ASP A 791 -1.45 10.70 43.02
C ASP A 791 -0.24 9.81 42.64
N ILE A 792 0.25 8.99 43.58
CA ILE A 792 1.27 7.95 43.31
C ILE A 792 0.62 6.76 42.57
N VAL A 793 -0.51 6.24 43.07
CA VAL A 793 -1.24 5.14 42.40
C VAL A 793 -1.57 5.49 40.94
N MET A 794 -1.99 6.74 40.67
CA MET A 794 -2.25 7.22 39.30
C MET A 794 -0.98 7.34 38.43
N ARG A 795 0.17 7.64 39.03
CA ARG A 795 1.46 7.65 38.33
C ARG A 795 1.93 6.25 37.99
N MET A 796 1.61 5.27 38.83
CA MET A 796 1.91 3.85 38.64
C MET A 796 0.84 3.09 37.83
N ASN A 797 0.09 3.80 36.98
CA ASN A 797 -0.88 3.17 36.09
C ASN A 797 -0.14 2.27 35.08
N GLY A 798 -0.41 0.96 35.15
CA GLY A 798 0.32 -0.07 34.41
C GLY A 798 1.07 -1.06 35.29
N SER A 799 1.28 -0.77 36.59
CA SER A 799 1.85 -1.76 37.51
C SER A 799 0.86 -2.93 37.76
N PRO A 800 1.29 -4.20 37.58
CA PRO A 800 0.45 -5.35 37.90
C PRO A 800 0.13 -5.41 39.40
N TRP A 801 1.10 -5.09 40.26
CA TRP A 801 0.95 -5.10 41.72
C TRP A 801 -0.07 -4.06 42.22
N ILE A 802 -0.05 -2.84 41.68
CA ILE A 802 -1.08 -1.81 41.98
C ILE A 802 -2.48 -2.29 41.54
N THR A 803 -2.57 -2.95 40.38
CA THR A 803 -3.84 -3.44 39.84
C THR A 803 -4.37 -4.64 40.65
N ASN A 804 -3.49 -5.53 41.12
CA ASN A 804 -3.84 -6.64 42.01
C ASN A 804 -4.24 -6.15 43.42
N ALA A 805 -3.47 -5.23 44.02
CA ALA A 805 -3.82 -4.60 45.29
C ALA A 805 -5.21 -3.90 45.24
N LEU A 806 -5.55 -3.30 44.10
CA LEU A 806 -6.87 -2.72 43.86
C LEU A 806 -7.97 -3.79 43.74
N LEU A 807 -7.66 -4.97 43.19
CA LEU A 807 -8.57 -6.11 43.11
C LEU A 807 -8.86 -6.72 44.50
N GLU A 808 -7.86 -6.75 45.37
CA GLU A 808 -7.97 -7.26 46.73
C GLU A 808 -8.71 -6.30 47.67
N GLU A 809 -8.42 -5.00 47.59
CA GLU A 809 -9.14 -3.99 48.37
C GLU A 809 -10.60 -3.78 47.90
N LEU A 810 -10.90 -4.08 46.64
CA LEU A 810 -12.18 -3.81 45.95
C LEU A 810 -13.47 -4.13 46.74
N PRO A 811 -13.62 -5.29 47.41
CA PRO A 811 -14.82 -5.62 48.19
C PRO A 811 -15.11 -4.66 49.34
N THR A 812 -14.15 -3.81 49.69
CA THR A 812 -14.16 -2.96 50.87
C THR A 812 -13.90 -1.47 50.55
N ILE A 813 -13.68 -1.14 49.27
CA ILE A 813 -13.54 0.23 48.76
C ILE A 813 -14.86 1.00 48.96
N PRO A 814 -14.85 2.17 49.63
CA PRO A 814 -16.03 3.03 49.68
C PRO A 814 -16.43 3.47 48.26
N LYS A 815 -17.69 3.26 47.87
CA LYS A 815 -18.25 3.55 46.53
C LYS A 815 -18.40 5.06 46.22
N THR A 816 -17.36 5.84 46.46
CA THR A 816 -17.33 7.28 46.23
C THR A 816 -17.08 7.61 44.76
N ARG A 817 -17.48 8.82 44.34
CA ARG A 817 -17.15 9.34 42.99
C ARG A 817 -15.64 9.42 42.74
N ARG A 818 -14.83 9.58 43.79
CA ARG A 818 -13.36 9.60 43.72
C ARG A 818 -12.82 8.21 43.41
N ASN A 819 -13.23 7.20 44.16
CA ASN A 819 -12.75 5.83 43.97
C ASN A 819 -13.25 5.22 42.65
N THR A 820 -14.47 5.56 42.23
CA THR A 820 -14.98 5.21 40.89
C THR A 820 -14.10 5.80 39.78
N ARG A 821 -13.64 7.05 39.92
CA ARG A 821 -12.72 7.69 38.96
C ARG A 821 -11.33 7.05 38.97
N LEU A 822 -10.82 6.66 40.14
CA LEU A 822 -9.53 5.97 40.25
C LEU A 822 -9.56 4.66 39.45
N ILE A 823 -10.55 3.80 39.72
CA ILE A 823 -10.66 2.51 39.04
C ILE A 823 -10.90 2.72 37.54
N SER A 824 -11.76 3.65 37.12
CA SER A 824 -11.96 3.96 35.70
C SER A 824 -10.70 4.50 34.98
N ALA A 825 -9.81 5.19 35.67
CA ALA A 825 -8.57 5.69 35.08
C ALA A 825 -7.50 4.60 34.94
N LEU A 826 -7.36 3.74 35.96
CA LEU A 826 -6.41 2.62 35.95
C LEU A 826 -6.82 1.52 34.96
N THR A 827 -8.13 1.28 34.79
CA THR A 827 -8.66 0.22 33.92
C THR A 827 -9.08 0.71 32.53
N GLY A 828 -9.12 2.01 32.28
CA GLY A 828 -9.74 2.62 31.09
C GLY A 828 -11.27 2.44 30.98
N ALA A 829 -11.88 1.59 31.80
CA ALA A 829 -13.28 1.21 31.69
C ALA A 829 -14.23 2.26 32.27
N ARG A 830 -15.36 2.48 31.59
CA ARG A 830 -16.45 3.34 32.10
C ARG A 830 -17.30 2.57 33.11
N LEU A 831 -17.17 2.92 34.39
CA LEU A 831 -17.92 2.29 35.46
C LEU A 831 -19.30 2.96 35.71
N PRO A 832 -20.29 2.20 36.24
CA PRO A 832 -21.53 2.76 36.77
C PRO A 832 -21.31 3.79 37.88
N GLN A 833 -22.36 4.50 38.28
CA GLN A 833 -22.28 5.35 39.47
C GLN A 833 -22.22 4.49 40.74
N GLY A 834 -21.44 4.88 41.74
CA GLY A 834 -21.24 4.08 42.97
C GLY A 834 -22.46 3.82 43.88
N ARG A 835 -23.67 4.24 43.47
CA ARG A 835 -24.95 3.86 44.11
C ARG A 835 -25.68 2.74 43.37
N ASP A 836 -25.15 2.30 42.24
CA ASP A 836 -25.69 1.21 41.43
C ASP A 836 -25.25 -0.14 42.02
N ASP A 837 -26.18 -1.09 42.12
CA ASP A 837 -25.91 -2.45 42.57
C ASP A 837 -24.97 -3.19 41.60
N ALA A 838 -24.98 -2.80 40.31
CA ALA A 838 -24.06 -3.32 39.30
C ALA A 838 -22.60 -2.85 39.46
N TRP A 839 -22.32 -1.88 40.33
CA TRP A 839 -20.99 -1.27 40.46
C TRP A 839 -19.91 -2.27 40.86
N ASP A 840 -20.18 -3.17 41.82
CA ASP A 840 -19.17 -4.13 42.32
C ASP A 840 -18.74 -5.12 41.24
N ALA A 841 -19.71 -5.63 40.47
CA ALA A 841 -19.47 -6.56 39.37
C ALA A 841 -18.72 -5.88 38.22
N ALA A 842 -19.14 -4.66 37.84
CA ALA A 842 -18.48 -3.89 36.78
C ALA A 842 -17.04 -3.49 37.15
N ALA A 843 -16.83 -3.02 38.39
CA ALA A 843 -15.50 -2.63 38.87
C ALA A 843 -14.56 -3.83 38.97
N ARG A 844 -15.03 -4.97 39.51
CA ARG A 844 -14.24 -6.21 39.53
C ARG A 844 -13.91 -6.70 38.11
N GLY A 845 -14.89 -6.72 37.21
CA GLY A 845 -14.68 -7.13 35.82
C GLY A 845 -13.63 -6.26 35.12
N ALA A 846 -13.69 -4.94 35.30
CA ALA A 846 -12.72 -4.01 34.74
C ALA A 846 -11.31 -4.20 35.31
N VAL A 847 -11.16 -4.37 36.64
CA VAL A 847 -9.85 -4.56 37.27
C VAL A 847 -9.24 -5.92 36.90
N VAL A 848 -10.03 -7.00 36.87
CA VAL A 848 -9.56 -8.31 36.40
C VAL A 848 -9.15 -8.24 34.93
N SER A 849 -9.95 -7.61 34.07
CA SER A 849 -9.60 -7.46 32.65
C SER A 849 -8.31 -6.67 32.46
N ARG A 850 -8.10 -5.59 33.22
CA ARG A 850 -6.86 -4.80 33.16
C ARG A 850 -5.66 -5.54 33.73
N LEU A 851 -5.83 -6.31 34.80
CA LEU A 851 -4.75 -7.13 35.35
C LEU A 851 -4.34 -8.23 34.36
N LEU A 852 -5.31 -8.89 33.71
CA LEU A 852 -5.02 -9.86 32.66
C LEU A 852 -4.37 -9.22 31.42
N GLU A 853 -4.75 -8.00 31.05
CA GLU A 853 -4.11 -7.23 29.98
C GLU A 853 -2.65 -6.89 30.30
N ILE A 854 -2.36 -6.38 31.52
CA ILE A 854 -0.99 -6.09 31.97
C ILE A 854 -0.17 -7.37 32.07
N LEU A 855 -0.71 -8.43 32.68
CA LEU A 855 -0.01 -9.71 32.80
C LEU A 855 0.20 -10.38 31.43
N ALA A 856 -0.70 -10.21 30.47
CA ALA A 856 -0.46 -10.65 29.09
C ALA A 856 0.68 -9.86 28.45
N ALA A 857 0.70 -8.52 28.64
CA ALA A 857 1.76 -7.64 28.15
C ALA A 857 3.13 -7.84 28.83
N ASP A 858 3.19 -8.46 30.00
CA ASP A 858 4.44 -8.86 30.68
C ASP A 858 4.75 -10.37 30.57
N SER A 859 3.98 -11.12 29.76
CA SER A 859 4.15 -12.57 29.56
C SER A 859 4.77 -12.93 28.23
N ASP A 860 5.10 -14.21 28.06
CA ASP A 860 5.51 -14.84 26.81
C ASP A 860 4.59 -14.50 25.61
N PHE A 861 3.31 -14.15 25.85
CA PHE A 861 2.38 -13.71 24.79
C PHE A 861 2.79 -12.39 24.13
N ARG A 862 3.43 -11.45 24.85
CA ARG A 862 3.95 -10.23 24.23
C ARG A 862 5.01 -10.54 23.17
N VAL A 863 5.80 -11.59 23.35
CA VAL A 863 6.79 -12.03 22.35
C VAL A 863 6.09 -12.41 21.05
N PHE A 864 4.94 -13.08 21.12
CA PHE A 864 4.13 -13.38 19.94
C PHE A 864 3.59 -12.12 19.28
N ASP A 865 3.11 -11.13 20.05
CA ASP A 865 2.58 -9.88 19.51
C ASP A 865 3.69 -9.03 18.85
N ASP A 866 4.83 -8.85 19.53
CA ASP A 866 5.98 -8.10 19.02
C ASP A 866 6.57 -8.78 17.76
N LEU A 867 6.76 -10.10 17.76
CA LEU A 867 7.21 -10.84 16.56
C LEU A 867 6.14 -10.83 15.44
N SER A 868 4.85 -10.85 15.76
CA SER A 868 3.78 -10.75 14.76
C SER A 868 3.72 -9.36 14.12
N ASN A 869 4.01 -8.29 14.88
CA ASN A 869 4.16 -6.94 14.36
C ASN A 869 5.35 -6.84 13.40
N LEU A 870 6.53 -7.38 13.77
CA LEU A 870 7.71 -7.42 12.88
C LEU A 870 7.42 -8.20 11.59
N LEU A 871 6.72 -9.33 11.69
CA LEU A 871 6.31 -10.15 10.55
C LEU A 871 5.32 -9.39 9.63
N ALA A 872 4.29 -8.76 10.20
CA ALA A 872 3.32 -7.97 9.46
C ALA A 872 3.95 -6.76 8.77
N TRP A 873 4.91 -6.11 9.44
CA TRP A 873 5.69 -5.01 8.86
C TRP A 873 6.41 -5.44 7.59
N SER A 874 7.19 -6.52 7.68
CA SER A 874 7.96 -7.07 6.56
C SER A 874 7.05 -7.47 5.38
N VAL A 875 5.86 -8.00 5.67
CA VAL A 875 4.82 -8.26 4.66
C VAL A 875 4.30 -6.97 3.99
N MET A 876 4.11 -5.88 4.75
CA MET A 876 3.65 -4.60 4.19
C MET A 876 4.68 -3.96 3.24
N VAL A 877 5.98 -4.05 3.55
CA VAL A 877 7.07 -3.64 2.65
C VAL A 877 7.06 -4.48 1.37
N ARG A 878 6.94 -5.82 1.49
CA ARG A 878 6.73 -6.73 0.35
C ARG A 878 5.47 -6.43 -0.47
N SER A 879 4.51 -5.66 0.05
CA SER A 879 3.29 -5.24 -0.67
C SER A 879 3.35 -3.85 -1.34
N ASP A 880 4.47 -3.14 -1.22
CA ASP A 880 4.66 -1.73 -1.63
C ASP A 880 3.67 -0.74 -0.95
N ARG A 881 3.24 -1.01 0.29
CA ARG A 881 2.37 -0.10 1.07
C ARG A 881 3.05 0.60 2.25
N ALA A 882 4.13 0.03 2.76
CA ALA A 882 4.93 0.66 3.81
C ALA A 882 5.79 1.81 3.25
N THR A 883 5.94 2.89 4.01
CA THR A 883 6.79 4.06 3.67
C THR A 883 7.69 4.46 4.84
N GLY A 884 8.50 3.51 5.33
CA GLY A 884 9.43 3.68 6.46
C GLY A 884 8.94 3.01 7.76
N PRO A 885 9.87 2.50 8.61
CA PRO A 885 9.60 1.54 9.70
C PRO A 885 8.52 1.98 10.70
N PRO A 886 7.85 1.03 11.38
CA PRO A 886 6.81 1.34 12.34
C PRO A 886 7.46 1.92 13.60
N ALA A 887 6.90 2.99 14.14
CA ALA A 887 7.36 3.50 15.42
C ALA A 887 7.09 2.43 16.52
N PRO A 888 8.04 2.14 17.42
CA PRO A 888 7.83 1.14 18.47
C PRO A 888 6.61 1.54 19.33
N GLY A 889 5.67 0.60 19.47
CA GLY A 889 4.38 0.82 20.14
C GLY A 889 3.19 1.17 19.23
N ASN A 890 3.41 1.50 17.95
CA ASN A 890 2.34 1.54 16.95
C ASN A 890 2.09 0.12 16.42
N ALA A 891 1.25 -0.64 17.11
CA ALA A 891 0.79 -1.93 16.63
C ALA A 891 0.19 -1.81 15.22
N ILE A 892 0.49 -2.76 14.35
CA ILE A 892 -0.18 -2.88 13.06
C ILE A 892 -1.52 -3.58 13.36
N ASP A 893 -2.63 -2.83 13.32
CA ASP A 893 -3.92 -3.26 13.88
C ASP A 893 -4.40 -4.66 13.42
N GLU A 894 -4.01 -5.14 12.23
CA GLU A 894 -4.40 -6.45 11.68
C GLU A 894 -3.24 -7.09 10.85
N PRO A 895 -2.48 -8.07 11.38
CA PRO A 895 -1.41 -8.74 10.63
C PRO A 895 -1.94 -9.56 9.43
N GLU A 896 -3.15 -10.13 9.52
CA GLU A 896 -3.82 -10.82 8.41
C GLU A 896 -4.14 -9.89 7.23
N LEU A 897 -4.40 -8.60 7.50
CA LEU A 897 -4.69 -7.61 6.47
C LEU A 897 -3.44 -7.34 5.62
N ALA A 898 -2.26 -7.22 6.25
CA ALA A 898 -0.99 -7.07 5.55
C ALA A 898 -0.77 -8.19 4.52
N VAL A 899 -1.01 -9.45 4.91
CA VAL A 899 -0.85 -10.61 4.03
C VAL A 899 -1.92 -10.65 2.94
N SER A 900 -3.17 -10.28 3.25
CA SER A 900 -4.23 -10.19 2.24
C SER A 900 -3.89 -9.16 1.15
N VAL A 901 -3.24 -8.05 1.52
CA VAL A 901 -2.71 -7.06 0.55
C VAL A 901 -1.55 -7.64 -0.27
N LEU A 902 -0.61 -8.36 0.34
CA LEU A 902 0.47 -9.05 -0.38
C LEU A 902 -0.07 -10.08 -1.39
N ARG A 903 -1.10 -10.85 -1.01
CA ARG A 903 -1.79 -11.75 -1.95
C ARG A 903 -2.45 -11.00 -3.09
N LEU A 904 -3.14 -9.88 -2.83
CA LEU A 904 -3.77 -9.06 -3.88
C LEU A 904 -2.74 -8.46 -4.86
N ARG A 905 -1.50 -8.18 -4.42
CA ARG A 905 -0.38 -7.84 -5.30
C ARG A 905 -0.06 -9.02 -6.22
N TRP A 906 0.24 -10.20 -5.67
CA TRP A 906 0.60 -11.38 -6.47
C TRP A 906 -0.54 -11.83 -7.40
N SER A 907 -1.80 -11.74 -6.97
CA SER A 907 -2.96 -12.04 -7.81
C SER A 907 -3.07 -11.12 -9.03
N ARG A 908 -2.83 -9.81 -8.88
CA ARG A 908 -2.78 -8.87 -10.03
C ARG A 908 -1.66 -9.22 -11.00
N GLN A 909 -0.47 -9.58 -10.48
CA GLN A 909 0.66 -9.95 -11.32
C GLN A 909 0.43 -11.30 -12.04
N ALA A 910 -0.16 -12.29 -11.36
CA ALA A 910 -0.57 -13.56 -11.95
C ALA A 910 -1.64 -13.38 -13.03
N GLN A 911 -2.61 -12.47 -12.84
CA GLN A 911 -3.64 -12.16 -13.82
C GLN A 911 -3.08 -11.51 -15.10
N ALA A 912 -1.94 -10.83 -15.01
CA ALA A 912 -1.25 -10.25 -16.17
C ALA A 912 -0.44 -11.28 -16.98
N GLN A 913 -0.33 -12.53 -16.50
CA GLN A 913 0.51 -13.58 -17.08
C GLN A 913 -0.35 -14.78 -17.54
N LEU A 914 0.12 -15.50 -18.57
CA LEU A 914 -0.50 -16.74 -19.01
C LEU A 914 -0.21 -17.87 -18.00
N ALA A 915 -1.22 -18.68 -17.69
CA ALA A 915 -1.08 -19.77 -16.73
C ALA A 915 0.00 -20.78 -17.19
N PRO A 916 1.05 -21.04 -16.40
CA PRO A 916 2.19 -21.83 -16.85
C PRO A 916 1.80 -23.31 -17.03
N PRO A 917 2.03 -23.90 -18.22
CA PRO A 917 1.71 -25.30 -18.45
C PRO A 917 2.54 -26.19 -17.52
N GLY A 918 1.85 -27.07 -16.80
CA GLY A 918 2.50 -28.09 -15.98
C GLY A 918 2.74 -27.73 -14.52
N LEU A 919 2.40 -26.54 -14.00
CA LEU A 919 2.42 -26.33 -12.55
C LEU A 919 1.34 -27.19 -11.85
N GLY A 920 0.20 -27.39 -12.50
CA GLY A 920 -0.93 -28.17 -11.96
C GLY A 920 -1.76 -27.40 -10.93
N LEU A 921 -1.68 -26.06 -10.97
CA LEU A 921 -2.38 -25.12 -10.12
C LEU A 921 -2.88 -23.97 -11.00
N THR A 922 -4.06 -23.42 -10.72
CA THR A 922 -4.61 -22.25 -11.43
C THR A 922 -5.04 -21.16 -10.44
N MET A 923 -5.15 -19.91 -10.89
CA MET A 923 -5.59 -18.79 -10.05
C MET A 923 -6.95 -19.05 -9.39
N ASP A 924 -7.92 -19.58 -10.15
CA ASP A 924 -9.25 -19.96 -9.65
C ASP A 924 -9.19 -21.08 -8.60
N GLU A 925 -8.23 -21.99 -8.72
CA GLU A 925 -8.02 -23.04 -7.73
C GLU A 925 -7.40 -22.49 -6.44
N VAL A 926 -6.45 -21.56 -6.53
CA VAL A 926 -5.88 -20.87 -5.36
C VAL A 926 -6.95 -20.09 -4.62
N GLU A 927 -7.78 -19.28 -5.29
CA GLU A 927 -8.86 -18.54 -4.63
C GLU A 927 -9.94 -19.47 -4.03
N ARG A 928 -10.26 -20.59 -4.68
CA ARG A 928 -11.17 -21.60 -4.13
C ARG A 928 -10.61 -22.24 -2.86
N ARG A 929 -9.33 -22.66 -2.89
CA ARG A 929 -8.63 -23.23 -1.73
C ARG A 929 -8.53 -22.19 -0.60
N ARG A 930 -8.24 -20.93 -0.92
CA ARG A 930 -8.24 -19.81 0.03
C ARG A 930 -9.60 -19.64 0.71
N ALA A 931 -10.69 -19.56 -0.06
CA ALA A 931 -12.03 -19.42 0.50
C ALA A 931 -12.35 -20.53 1.51
N SER A 932 -12.10 -21.80 1.16
CA SER A 932 -12.31 -22.93 2.07
C SER A 932 -11.41 -22.92 3.31
N ARG A 933 -10.19 -22.36 3.23
CA ARG A 933 -9.31 -22.18 4.41
C ARG A 933 -9.80 -21.07 5.33
N LEU A 934 -10.29 -19.96 4.76
CA LEU A 934 -10.87 -18.85 5.52
C LEU A 934 -12.19 -19.23 6.22
N GLU A 935 -12.99 -20.10 5.61
CA GLU A 935 -14.20 -20.68 6.24
C GLU A 935 -13.89 -21.56 7.46
N LEU A 936 -12.68 -22.11 7.54
CA LEU A 936 -12.21 -22.97 8.65
C LEU A 936 -11.34 -22.22 9.68
N ALA A 937 -11.02 -20.94 9.44
CA ALA A 937 -10.09 -20.18 10.26
C ALA A 937 -10.78 -19.55 11.47
N GLU A 938 -10.49 -20.06 12.66
CA GLU A 938 -10.96 -19.54 13.94
C GLU A 938 -9.91 -18.59 14.55
N GLY A 939 -9.94 -17.32 14.13
CA GLY A 939 -9.15 -16.23 14.71
C GLY A 939 -8.00 -15.70 13.84
N PRO A 940 -7.36 -14.58 14.23
CA PRO A 940 -6.44 -13.80 13.40
C PRO A 940 -5.22 -14.60 12.93
N VAL A 941 -4.59 -15.38 13.81
CA VAL A 941 -3.40 -16.18 13.46
C VAL A 941 -3.74 -17.28 12.42
N GLN A 942 -4.95 -17.83 12.47
CA GLN A 942 -5.40 -18.83 11.47
C GLN A 942 -5.76 -18.15 10.13
N LEU A 943 -6.37 -16.96 10.17
CA LEU A 943 -6.64 -16.13 9.00
C LEU A 943 -5.34 -15.70 8.30
N TYR A 944 -4.35 -15.22 9.08
CA TYR A 944 -2.99 -14.94 8.60
C TYR A 944 -2.40 -16.14 7.88
N ALA A 945 -2.38 -17.32 8.52
CA ALA A 945 -1.76 -18.52 7.95
C ALA A 945 -2.50 -19.06 6.72
N ALA A 946 -3.78 -18.73 6.54
CA ALA A 946 -4.58 -19.05 5.35
C ALA A 946 -4.33 -18.07 4.19
N GLU A 947 -4.26 -16.76 4.47
CA GLU A 947 -3.89 -15.73 3.48
C GLU A 947 -2.44 -15.92 3.03
N GLN A 948 -1.51 -16.25 3.93
CA GLN A 948 -0.09 -16.45 3.64
C GLN A 948 0.10 -17.61 2.66
N LEU A 949 -0.55 -18.74 2.89
CA LEU A 949 -0.51 -19.88 1.98
C LEU A 949 -1.04 -19.51 0.58
N ALA A 950 -2.11 -18.72 0.51
CA ALA A 950 -2.65 -18.23 -0.75
C ALA A 950 -1.71 -17.20 -1.44
N ALA A 951 -1.04 -16.33 -0.68
CA ALA A 951 -0.02 -15.43 -1.20
C ALA A 951 1.17 -16.19 -1.81
N THR A 952 1.66 -17.24 -1.12
CA THR A 952 2.73 -18.11 -1.60
C THR A 952 2.31 -18.93 -2.83
N GLU A 953 1.07 -19.45 -2.86
CA GLU A 953 0.51 -20.13 -4.04
C GLU A 953 0.38 -19.17 -5.26
N MET A 954 -0.01 -17.90 -5.05
CA MET A 954 -0.03 -16.89 -6.11
C MET A 954 1.38 -16.48 -6.58
N MET A 955 2.33 -16.33 -5.65
CA MET A 955 3.74 -16.08 -5.99
C MET A 955 4.32 -17.23 -6.83
N ALA A 956 3.98 -18.48 -6.51
CA ALA A 956 4.42 -19.64 -7.29
C ALA A 956 3.87 -19.64 -8.73
N LEU A 957 2.62 -19.23 -8.93
CA LEU A 957 2.05 -19.04 -10.28
C LEU A 957 2.87 -18.03 -11.10
N VAL A 958 3.20 -16.88 -10.49
CA VAL A 958 4.02 -15.84 -11.11
C VAL A 958 5.43 -16.34 -11.46
N VAL A 959 6.13 -16.97 -10.50
CA VAL A 959 7.49 -17.46 -10.73
C VAL A 959 7.56 -18.55 -11.80
N ALA A 960 6.56 -19.44 -11.87
CA ALA A 960 6.49 -20.46 -12.93
C ALA A 960 6.12 -19.87 -14.31
N ALA A 961 5.35 -18.77 -14.37
CA ALA A 961 5.08 -18.06 -15.62
C ALA A 961 6.29 -17.26 -16.11
N GLU A 962 7.06 -16.65 -15.19
CA GLU A 962 8.30 -15.94 -15.49
C GLU A 962 9.47 -16.88 -15.87
N GLN A 963 9.49 -18.12 -15.36
CA GLN A 963 10.53 -19.12 -15.65
C GLN A 963 9.91 -20.51 -15.92
N PRO A 964 9.33 -20.74 -17.12
CA PRO A 964 8.64 -22.00 -17.45
C PRO A 964 9.53 -23.23 -17.36
N ASP A 965 10.83 -23.10 -17.67
CA ASP A 965 11.86 -24.14 -17.53
C ASP A 965 12.03 -24.63 -16.09
N ARG A 966 11.77 -23.77 -15.10
CA ARG A 966 11.87 -24.06 -13.66
C ARG A 966 10.55 -24.45 -12.99
N THR A 967 9.46 -24.62 -13.76
CA THR A 967 8.13 -25.02 -13.23
C THR A 967 8.17 -26.29 -12.37
N SER A 968 9.08 -27.23 -12.67
CA SER A 968 9.30 -28.44 -11.88
C SER A 968 9.84 -28.14 -10.47
N LEU A 969 10.77 -27.20 -10.35
CA LEU A 969 11.33 -26.72 -9.07
C LEU A 969 10.26 -25.98 -8.26
N VAL A 970 9.48 -25.11 -8.92
CA VAL A 970 8.36 -24.38 -8.29
C VAL A 970 7.34 -25.35 -7.70
N ARG A 971 6.93 -26.40 -8.43
CA ARG A 971 6.05 -27.45 -7.84
C ARG A 971 6.72 -28.14 -6.66
N GLY A 972 8.01 -28.46 -6.75
CA GLY A 972 8.77 -29.07 -5.64
C GLY A 972 8.70 -28.25 -4.35
N VAL A 973 8.79 -26.91 -4.45
CA VAL A 973 8.61 -26.00 -3.31
C VAL A 973 7.19 -26.08 -2.73
N LEU A 974 6.14 -26.12 -3.57
CA LEU A 974 4.75 -26.25 -3.11
C LEU A 974 4.47 -27.62 -2.47
N ASP A 975 5.03 -28.71 -3.02
CA ASP A 975 4.93 -30.05 -2.45
C ASP A 975 5.63 -30.15 -1.09
N ASP A 976 6.80 -29.51 -0.94
CA ASP A 976 7.51 -29.40 0.33
C ASP A 976 6.73 -28.58 1.36
N LEU A 977 6.18 -27.42 0.96
CA LEU A 977 5.32 -26.58 1.81
C LEU A 977 4.11 -27.37 2.33
N SER A 978 3.43 -28.10 1.45
CA SER A 978 2.29 -28.95 1.82
C SER A 978 2.70 -30.02 2.84
N ARG A 979 3.82 -30.73 2.61
CA ARG A 979 4.37 -31.73 3.55
C ARG A 979 4.80 -31.11 4.89
N ALA A 980 5.41 -29.94 4.87
CA ALA A 980 5.86 -29.24 6.07
C ALA A 980 4.66 -28.84 6.94
N ARG A 981 3.63 -28.23 6.34
CA ARG A 981 2.41 -27.83 7.06
C ARG A 981 1.60 -29.01 7.61
N GLN A 982 1.60 -30.16 6.92
CA GLN A 982 0.97 -31.39 7.42
C GLN A 982 1.70 -32.02 8.63
N ARG A 983 3.01 -31.75 8.79
CA ARG A 983 3.83 -32.25 9.90
C ARG A 983 3.93 -31.27 11.06
N ALA A 984 3.60 -30.00 10.82
CA ALA A 984 3.68 -28.93 11.79
C ALA A 984 2.82 -29.21 13.02
N ARG A 985 3.41 -29.10 14.22
CA ARG A 985 2.69 -29.33 15.50
C ARG A 985 1.98 -28.07 15.97
N HIS A 986 2.53 -26.90 15.68
CA HIS A 986 1.97 -25.60 16.00
C HIS A 986 1.71 -24.72 14.76
N ILE A 987 0.90 -23.67 14.91
CA ILE A 987 0.62 -22.73 13.81
C ILE A 987 1.85 -21.90 13.42
N ALA A 988 2.74 -21.60 14.37
CA ALA A 988 4.02 -20.93 14.11
C ALA A 988 4.92 -21.72 13.14
N GLU A 989 4.99 -23.05 13.27
CA GLU A 989 5.71 -23.92 12.32
C GLU A 989 5.12 -23.86 10.90
N GLN A 990 3.79 -23.70 10.78
CA GLN A 990 3.12 -23.55 9.48
C GLN A 990 3.40 -22.19 8.84
N ILE A 991 3.50 -21.13 9.66
CA ILE A 991 3.85 -19.78 9.23
C ILE A 991 5.31 -19.74 8.77
N ALA A 992 6.24 -20.32 9.55
CA ALA A 992 7.64 -20.45 9.18
C ALA A 992 7.85 -21.29 7.90
N ALA A 993 7.06 -22.35 7.71
CA ALA A 993 7.07 -23.12 6.47
C ALA A 993 6.61 -22.28 5.25
N GLY A 994 5.62 -21.39 5.45
CA GLY A 994 5.14 -20.45 4.43
C GLY A 994 6.22 -19.47 3.98
N GLU A 995 6.95 -18.88 4.92
CA GLU A 995 8.05 -17.96 4.60
C GLU A 995 9.27 -18.69 4.01
N GLU A 996 9.62 -19.90 4.46
CA GLU A 996 10.69 -20.70 3.79
C GLU A 996 10.33 -20.96 2.32
N ALA A 997 9.07 -21.29 2.04
CA ALA A 997 8.61 -21.46 0.67
C ALA A 997 8.68 -20.16 -0.14
N ALA A 998 8.34 -19.01 0.45
CA ALA A 998 8.49 -17.70 -0.20
C ALA A 998 9.97 -17.37 -0.50
N VAL A 999 10.90 -17.60 0.44
CA VAL A 999 12.35 -17.45 0.22
C VAL A 999 12.83 -18.35 -0.92
N ARG A 1000 12.41 -19.61 -0.97
CA ARG A 1000 12.77 -20.54 -2.06
C ARG A 1000 12.20 -20.10 -3.41
N LEU A 1001 10.97 -19.58 -3.45
CA LEU A 1001 10.39 -19.01 -4.68
C LEU A 1001 11.17 -17.77 -5.13
N TRP A 1002 11.62 -16.90 -4.21
CA TRP A 1002 12.53 -15.79 -4.52
C TRP A 1002 13.87 -16.26 -5.07
N GLY A 1003 14.47 -17.32 -4.51
CA GLY A 1003 15.70 -17.91 -5.03
C GLY A 1003 15.55 -18.37 -6.48
N ILE A 1004 14.47 -19.09 -6.81
CA ILE A 1004 14.15 -19.44 -8.21
C ILE A 1004 14.02 -18.18 -9.07
N ARG A 1005 13.26 -17.18 -8.61
CA ARG A 1005 12.96 -15.94 -9.33
C ARG A 1005 14.19 -15.09 -9.63
N LEU A 1006 15.10 -14.95 -8.66
CA LEU A 1006 16.39 -14.26 -8.78
C LEU A 1006 17.46 -15.09 -9.48
N LYS A 1007 17.15 -16.34 -9.84
CA LYS A 1007 18.05 -17.35 -10.43
C LYS A 1007 19.18 -17.83 -9.52
N GLU A 1008 19.14 -17.49 -8.24
CA GLU A 1008 20.07 -17.98 -7.23
C GLU A 1008 19.97 -19.51 -7.07
N PRO A 1009 21.07 -20.21 -6.72
CA PRO A 1009 21.00 -21.59 -6.29
C PRO A 1009 20.10 -21.70 -5.05
N LEU A 1010 19.17 -22.66 -5.08
CA LEU A 1010 18.35 -22.98 -3.92
C LEU A 1010 19.22 -23.61 -2.80
N PRO A 1011 19.10 -23.16 -1.54
CA PRO A 1011 19.72 -23.83 -0.40
C PRO A 1011 19.02 -25.16 -0.03
#